data_AF-A0A8H4FMJ5-F1
#
_entry.id   AF-A0A8H4FMJ5-F1
#
_cell.length_a   1.000
_cell.length_b   1.000
_cell.length_c   1.000
_cell.angle_alpha   90.00
_cell.angle_beta   90.00
_cell.angle_gamma   90.00
#
_symmetry.space_group_name_H-M   'P 1'
#
loop_
_entity.id
_entity.type
_entity.pdbx_description
1 polymer ?
#
loop_
_entity_poly.entity_id
_entity_poly.type
_entity_poly.pdbx_seq_one_letter_code
_entity_poly.pdbx_strand_id
1 'polypeptide(L)'
;MEPRQRSPTPLLKTCRTCAHAKIKCDRTQDSVICDRCLRLGKECSYAPARGRKPPGSRSRSNKLLHVPDQSAPPPPAESPAASSSNHSRSPPPATASSGLPRPRLEGHDPFDAGQLTVERGQELLDRFRTKLTPHFPFVIIPADENVNTLKQTKPALCLALMAAASYDDVRLQRALGQMFNELIAARLIEGDFTSLHILQGLLVHLAWAHFQPRPKRYTQHLHLAVSIVSDLRLDRPKNVQRWNVERSERTGTAQHYIESLDEQRAFLGTYYLSSCSSIVLQKLRIVTLTTYTTETADRLAEVSEYPTDQYLPYIIRLQRVAEDIDDIVKNESTLDPMQIQAAVSDARERIDLFKNNLSFPLGDCPILVPQMHTIQLCLNQLSIPDAPFALHKPQNPSSQRLIQGLSESIVSAKSLVSILLHTPPGQEVYFPNIVWVMLHCGNTLAARLDLQAADPRISFMTEHLRQFSDIGHTIRQVVLRLESATSPEVDDRGDRDSFYHFLIRTKRVETWYLDQQKLLTSQHGVSPQGLNVPTTRSLSSLGTPTSNLSSQPVAFDYSVAPSVFSQPAIASASNTMAYTDFILPENAAMTSNAEFPVDSLSFVNDTFIPFKSWNYAIGSDHGGDAQFYIDQNSEEVRSFTDQFTKLFDQLIQKGGSDDFGAITPNTTSFSVVLFSGSHESEENPVFFEYHHTASEAPKDSSLDSDTIFPLGTLSQLFTVYAWLVEAGDGHWGTPITQFIPELRNASTELAVKWDEITIGALAGQMSGLARDSFACRLDGSCTRNDFVEKFATQSPLFLPDTTPAVSNAAFQLLAFALEAYKAGNRTSPFDQILDTAIFEPLNMTNTGFLAQNKKVFADGLNTSAIGEPGALSAISTASDLARAGHSMLSSRLIPKAATRRWLQPIADTSNLRNGVGRPWEIYHAGQYANSSILDVYTKTGLIGHYASYFGLAPDFNAGFAILAHDSEAARGPDLNVYADIVSLAIVQLQKLAAAEAKARYVGSFDGPAGSASFNVSSDGPGLIVTSLKRGEVDLRNEIAAFAGIKLENFDFRLYPSNVMTETQHQFVAVFQDKSAPVDMGTPTCITWQDVGSLGPSVDVRFVFDIANTGKASAVTFDGGSVALPRSG
;
A
#
# COMPACT_ATOMS: atom_id res chain seq x y z
N MET A 1 65.12 31.63 -4.83
CA MET A 1 64.11 30.90 -5.63
C MET A 1 64.61 29.46 -5.79
N GLU A 2 64.14 28.56 -4.92
CA GLU A 2 64.30 27.12 -5.09
C GLU A 2 63.04 26.52 -5.72
N PRO A 3 63.15 25.38 -6.46
CA PRO A 3 62.06 24.83 -7.27
C PRO A 3 61.14 23.92 -6.44
N ARG A 4 59.81 24.09 -6.56
CA ARG A 4 58.82 23.15 -6.00
C ARG A 4 58.75 21.87 -6.84
N GLN A 5 58.96 20.73 -6.17
CA GLN A 5 58.79 19.37 -6.71
C GLN A 5 57.34 19.10 -7.14
N ARG A 6 57.16 18.43 -8.29
CA ARG A 6 55.86 17.94 -8.79
C ARG A 6 55.45 16.67 -8.04
N SER A 7 54.20 16.61 -7.60
CA SER A 7 53.57 15.42 -7.01
C SER A 7 53.38 14.29 -8.04
N PRO A 8 53.47 13.00 -7.63
CA PRO A 8 53.37 11.87 -8.54
C PRO A 8 51.94 11.66 -9.06
N THR A 9 51.82 11.25 -10.32
CA THR A 9 50.54 10.98 -11.00
C THR A 9 49.81 9.80 -10.33
N PRO A 10 48.51 9.91 -10.01
CA PRO A 10 47.78 8.84 -9.34
C PRO A 10 47.68 7.58 -10.23
N LEU A 11 47.94 6.41 -9.64
CA LEU A 11 47.75 5.11 -10.27
C LEU A 11 46.28 4.67 -10.15
N LEU A 12 45.81 3.81 -11.06
CA LEU A 12 44.49 3.19 -10.96
C LEU A 12 44.39 2.32 -9.69
N LYS A 13 43.18 2.20 -9.13
CA LYS A 13 42.93 1.43 -7.90
C LYS A 13 43.01 -0.09 -8.09
N THR A 14 42.84 -0.60 -9.32
CA THR A 14 42.84 -2.03 -9.64
C THR A 14 44.07 -2.39 -10.47
N CYS A 15 44.78 -3.48 -10.10
CA CYS A 15 45.94 -3.94 -10.89
C CYS A 15 45.48 -4.58 -12.21
N ARG A 16 46.36 -4.61 -13.22
CA ARG A 16 46.05 -5.17 -14.54
C ARG A 16 45.59 -6.62 -14.48
N THR A 17 46.22 -7.43 -13.62
CA THR A 17 45.96 -8.86 -13.49
C THR A 17 44.56 -9.13 -12.91
N CYS A 18 44.13 -8.38 -11.90
CA CYS A 18 42.78 -8.49 -11.36
C CYS A 18 41.73 -7.87 -12.30
N ALA A 19 42.07 -6.80 -13.02
CA ALA A 19 41.19 -6.18 -14.01
C ALA A 19 40.89 -7.13 -15.18
N HIS A 20 41.91 -7.81 -15.72
CA HIS A 20 41.73 -8.80 -16.79
C HIS A 20 40.90 -10.02 -16.34
N ALA A 21 41.06 -10.42 -15.08
CA ALA A 21 40.29 -11.52 -14.51
C ALA A 21 38.89 -11.10 -14.01
N LYS A 22 38.50 -9.81 -14.13
CA LYS A 22 37.22 -9.25 -13.67
C LYS A 22 36.87 -9.59 -12.21
N ILE A 23 37.83 -9.39 -11.31
CA ILE A 23 37.70 -9.74 -9.90
C ILE A 23 38.25 -8.62 -9.00
N LYS A 24 37.84 -8.66 -7.73
CA LYS A 24 38.22 -7.68 -6.72
C LYS A 24 39.73 -7.66 -6.47
N CYS A 25 40.29 -6.46 -6.33
CA CYS A 25 41.72 -6.21 -6.09
C CYS A 25 41.89 -5.48 -4.76
N ASP A 26 42.09 -6.23 -3.69
CA ASP A 26 42.27 -5.69 -2.34
C ASP A 26 43.77 -5.60 -1.96
N ARG A 27 44.14 -4.52 -1.26
CA ARG A 27 45.49 -4.27 -0.73
C ARG A 27 45.37 -4.03 0.77
N THR A 28 45.32 -5.09 1.56
CA THR A 28 45.09 -4.95 3.01
C THR A 28 46.37 -4.65 3.81
N GLN A 29 47.56 -4.81 3.22
CA GLN A 29 48.83 -4.79 3.97
C GLN A 29 49.82 -3.68 3.58
N ASP A 30 49.38 -2.54 3.01
CA ASP A 30 50.28 -1.49 2.47
C ASP A 30 51.38 -2.00 1.51
N SER A 31 51.23 -3.24 1.02
CA SER A 31 52.14 -3.87 0.06
C SER A 31 51.95 -3.27 -1.32
N VAL A 32 53.05 -3.21 -2.10
CA VAL A 32 53.05 -2.78 -3.51
C VAL A 32 52.26 -3.76 -4.39
N ILE A 33 52.10 -5.01 -3.92
CA ILE A 33 51.40 -6.11 -4.60
C ILE A 33 50.05 -6.33 -3.90
N CYS A 34 48.96 -6.55 -4.65
CA CYS A 34 47.67 -6.89 -4.05
C CYS A 34 47.65 -8.30 -3.45
N ASP A 35 46.81 -8.53 -2.44
CA ASP A 35 46.83 -9.75 -1.64
C ASP A 35 46.59 -11.00 -2.48
N ARG A 36 45.78 -10.87 -3.54
CA ARG A 36 45.53 -11.96 -4.49
C ARG A 36 46.75 -12.28 -5.35
N CYS A 37 47.39 -11.26 -5.93
CA CYS A 37 48.56 -11.49 -6.77
C CYS A 37 49.74 -12.01 -5.95
N LEU A 38 49.88 -11.55 -4.70
CA LEU A 38 50.85 -12.07 -3.75
C LEU A 38 50.61 -13.55 -3.45
N ARG A 39 49.37 -13.92 -3.10
CA ARG A 39 49.00 -15.32 -2.81
C ARG A 39 49.17 -16.26 -4.00
N LEU A 40 48.89 -15.78 -5.21
CA LEU A 40 48.94 -16.58 -6.43
C LEU A 40 50.30 -16.51 -7.15
N GLY A 41 51.29 -15.80 -6.59
CA GLY A 41 52.60 -15.59 -7.23
C GLY A 41 52.50 -14.96 -8.62
N LYS A 42 51.54 -14.05 -8.83
CA LYS A 42 51.30 -13.38 -10.12
C LYS A 42 51.86 -11.96 -10.10
N GLU A 43 52.32 -11.51 -11.26
CA GLU A 43 52.80 -10.14 -11.44
C GLU A 43 51.66 -9.13 -11.20
N CYS A 44 51.93 -8.09 -10.41
CA CYS A 44 50.94 -7.09 -10.01
C CYS A 44 51.41 -5.68 -10.39
N SER A 45 50.88 -5.15 -11.49
CA SER A 45 51.20 -3.80 -11.97
C SER A 45 49.95 -2.93 -12.08
N TYR A 46 50.08 -1.66 -11.69
CA TYR A 46 49.03 -0.65 -11.74
C TYR A 46 49.33 0.35 -12.85
N ALA A 47 48.36 0.64 -13.71
CA ALA A 47 48.52 1.62 -14.76
C ALA A 47 48.29 3.05 -14.22
N PRO A 48 49.03 4.07 -14.70
CA PRO A 48 48.77 5.46 -14.36
C PRO A 48 47.40 5.92 -14.88
N ALA A 49 46.65 6.65 -14.05
CA ALA A 49 45.34 7.16 -14.41
C ALA A 49 45.49 8.22 -15.52
N ARG A 50 44.82 8.00 -16.67
CA ARG A 50 44.83 8.96 -17.77
C ARG A 50 43.91 10.15 -17.44
N GLY A 51 44.47 11.35 -17.29
CA GLY A 51 43.71 12.59 -17.25
C GLY A 51 43.02 12.87 -18.59
N ARG A 52 41.73 13.21 -18.56
CA ARG A 52 40.97 13.67 -19.75
C ARG A 52 41.50 15.03 -20.20
N LYS A 53 41.96 15.14 -21.45
CA LYS A 53 42.25 16.43 -22.10
C LYS A 53 40.96 17.03 -22.67
N PRO A 54 40.79 18.36 -22.64
CA PRO A 54 39.70 19.05 -23.33
C PRO A 54 39.93 19.01 -24.85
N PRO A 55 38.88 18.91 -25.69
CA PRO A 55 39.06 18.91 -27.14
C PRO A 55 39.26 20.36 -27.64
N GLY A 56 40.44 20.61 -28.20
CA GLY A 56 40.77 21.80 -28.97
C GLY A 56 41.23 21.41 -30.38
N SER A 57 40.67 22.12 -31.36
CA SER A 57 40.86 22.08 -32.82
C SER A 57 42.25 21.68 -33.36
N ARG A 58 42.26 20.83 -34.40
CA ARG A 58 43.18 20.94 -35.55
C ARG A 58 42.70 20.19 -36.81
N SER A 59 42.48 20.98 -37.86
CA SER A 59 42.47 20.67 -39.30
C SER A 59 43.89 20.19 -39.75
N ARG A 60 44.16 19.39 -40.81
CA ARG A 60 43.84 19.47 -42.25
C ARG A 60 44.42 18.17 -42.91
N SER A 61 43.83 17.51 -43.90
CA SER A 61 44.07 17.82 -45.33
C SER A 61 43.21 17.00 -46.32
N ASN A 62 42.45 17.73 -47.13
CA ASN A 62 42.20 17.67 -48.59
C ASN A 62 42.05 16.35 -49.37
N LYS A 63 40.90 16.24 -50.08
CA LYS A 63 40.79 16.51 -51.54
C LYS A 63 39.33 16.71 -52.04
N LEU A 64 39.10 17.86 -52.72
CA LEU A 64 38.18 18.16 -53.87
C LEU A 64 36.64 18.04 -53.64
N LEU A 65 35.71 18.92 -54.04
CA LEU A 65 35.58 20.11 -54.94
C LEU A 65 34.47 21.05 -54.35
N HIS A 66 34.66 22.38 -54.20
CA HIS A 66 34.15 23.51 -55.05
C HIS A 66 32.59 23.55 -55.22
N VAL A 67 31.81 24.53 -54.69
CA VAL A 67 31.52 25.94 -55.13
C VAL A 67 30.18 26.40 -54.44
N PRO A 68 29.81 27.70 -54.24
CA PRO A 68 30.03 28.45 -53.00
C PRO A 68 28.75 29.09 -52.39
N ASP A 69 28.99 29.76 -51.27
CA ASP A 69 28.14 30.58 -50.40
C ASP A 69 27.51 31.83 -51.07
N GLN A 70 26.34 32.27 -50.57
CA GLN A 70 25.94 33.68 -50.55
C GLN A 70 25.13 34.02 -49.29
N SER A 71 25.71 34.97 -48.55
CA SER A 71 25.29 35.63 -47.31
C SER A 71 24.25 36.75 -47.50
N ALA A 72 23.42 37.01 -46.48
CA ALA A 72 22.92 38.35 -46.13
C ALA A 72 22.51 38.45 -44.63
N PRO A 73 22.85 39.54 -43.89
CA PRO A 73 22.47 39.80 -42.49
C PRO A 73 21.25 40.75 -42.34
N PRO A 74 20.66 40.92 -41.12
CA PRO A 74 19.36 41.56 -40.91
C PRO A 74 19.45 43.06 -40.58
N PRO A 75 18.33 43.81 -40.63
CA PRO A 75 18.21 45.11 -39.95
C PRO A 75 17.26 45.08 -38.73
N PRO A 76 17.32 46.11 -37.86
CA PRO A 76 17.00 46.01 -36.44
C PRO A 76 15.62 46.55 -36.05
N ALA A 77 15.22 46.23 -34.82
CA ALA A 77 14.04 46.72 -34.14
C ALA A 77 14.14 48.21 -33.78
N GLU A 78 13.02 48.92 -33.92
CA GLU A 78 12.74 50.21 -33.27
C GLU A 78 11.52 50.07 -32.36
N SER A 79 11.68 50.49 -31.11
CA SER A 79 10.59 50.88 -30.22
C SER A 79 10.44 52.41 -30.29
N PRO A 80 9.27 52.96 -29.93
CA PRO A 80 9.33 53.94 -28.86
C PRO A 80 8.19 53.86 -27.84
N ALA A 81 8.47 54.48 -26.71
CA ALA A 81 7.77 54.43 -25.44
C ALA A 81 6.62 55.46 -25.30
N ALA A 82 5.82 55.19 -24.26
CA ALA A 82 5.17 56.13 -23.33
C ALA A 82 4.04 57.04 -23.83
N SER A 83 2.87 56.97 -23.18
CA SER A 83 2.49 57.97 -22.16
C SER A 83 1.08 57.73 -21.59
N SER A 84 0.94 58.16 -20.34
CA SER A 84 -0.20 58.17 -19.41
C SER A 84 -1.44 58.95 -19.84
N SER A 85 -2.63 58.53 -19.37
CA SER A 85 -3.54 59.39 -18.57
C SER A 85 -4.81 58.67 -18.09
N ASN A 86 -5.12 58.87 -16.80
CA ASN A 86 -6.34 58.48 -16.09
C ASN A 86 -7.61 59.13 -16.66
N HIS A 87 -8.76 58.42 -16.60
CA HIS A 87 -10.03 59.01 -16.16
C HIS A 87 -11.01 57.96 -15.62
N SER A 88 -11.65 58.36 -14.53
CA SER A 88 -12.55 57.64 -13.63
C SER A 88 -13.97 57.47 -14.21
N ARG A 89 -14.61 56.31 -13.96
CA ARG A 89 -16.06 56.19 -13.70
C ARG A 89 -16.43 54.81 -13.14
N SER A 90 -17.19 54.85 -12.04
CA SER A 90 -17.80 53.74 -11.31
C SER A 90 -18.97 53.06 -12.07
N PRO A 91 -19.46 51.88 -11.62
CA PRO A 91 -20.07 50.85 -12.48
C PRO A 91 -21.61 50.82 -12.44
N PRO A 92 -22.27 50.08 -13.36
CA PRO A 92 -23.57 49.48 -13.15
C PRO A 92 -23.50 47.92 -13.08
N PRO A 93 -24.57 47.24 -12.62
CA PRO A 93 -24.49 46.07 -11.75
C PRO A 93 -24.50 44.71 -12.44
N ALA A 94 -24.20 43.70 -11.63
CA ALA A 94 -24.08 42.29 -11.95
C ALA A 94 -25.36 41.62 -12.49
N THR A 95 -25.16 40.68 -13.41
CA THR A 95 -26.02 39.50 -13.59
C THR A 95 -25.17 38.25 -13.41
N ALA A 96 -25.63 37.41 -12.49
CA ALA A 96 -24.94 36.24 -11.97
C ALA A 96 -24.91 35.09 -12.98
N SER A 97 -23.73 34.48 -13.14
CA SER A 97 -23.60 33.08 -13.58
C SER A 97 -22.90 32.30 -12.47
N SER A 98 -23.61 31.35 -11.88
CA SER A 98 -23.14 30.44 -10.84
C SER A 98 -22.09 29.47 -11.38
N GLY A 99 -20.82 29.81 -11.19
CA GLY A 99 -19.70 28.87 -11.19
C GLY A 99 -19.27 28.59 -9.74
N LEU A 100 -18.81 27.37 -9.48
CA LEU A 100 -18.19 26.95 -8.21
C LEU A 100 -17.14 27.99 -7.76
N PRO A 101 -17.11 28.40 -6.48
CA PRO A 101 -16.22 29.45 -6.03
C PRO A 101 -14.77 28.95 -6.04
N ARG A 102 -13.91 29.62 -6.83
CA ARG A 102 -12.47 29.62 -6.56
C ARG A 102 -12.26 30.10 -5.12
N PRO A 103 -11.43 29.44 -4.28
CA PRO A 103 -11.06 30.01 -2.99
C PRO A 103 -10.34 31.33 -3.27
N ARG A 104 -10.96 32.46 -2.89
CA ARG A 104 -10.25 33.72 -2.79
C ARG A 104 -9.46 33.68 -1.47
N LEU A 105 -8.21 34.14 -1.48
CA LEU A 105 -7.38 34.31 -0.26
C LEU A 105 -8.06 35.15 0.84
N GLU A 106 -9.03 36.00 0.47
CA GLU A 106 -9.71 37.01 1.32
C GLU A 106 -10.59 36.44 2.47
N GLY A 107 -10.52 35.15 2.81
CA GLY A 107 -11.37 34.53 3.84
C GLY A 107 -10.67 33.71 4.93
N HIS A 108 -9.35 33.61 4.94
CA HIS A 108 -8.62 32.70 5.85
C HIS A 108 -7.96 33.39 7.06
N ASP A 109 -8.32 34.64 7.36
CA ASP A 109 -7.89 35.35 8.58
C ASP A 109 -9.00 35.25 9.65
N PRO A 110 -8.76 34.58 10.79
CA PRO A 110 -9.77 34.41 11.84
C PRO A 110 -10.12 35.71 12.58
N PHE A 111 -9.26 36.73 12.51
CA PHE A 111 -9.49 38.04 13.11
C PHE A 111 -10.43 38.87 12.23
N ASP A 112 -10.20 38.86 10.92
CA ASP A 112 -11.07 39.57 9.96
C ASP A 112 -12.44 38.89 9.83
N ALA A 113 -12.48 37.56 9.96
CA ALA A 113 -13.73 36.79 10.02
C ALA A 113 -14.54 36.99 11.31
N GLY A 114 -14.02 37.75 12.29
CA GLY A 114 -14.67 38.02 13.57
C GLY A 114 -14.74 36.81 14.51
N GLN A 115 -13.99 35.74 14.25
CA GLN A 115 -13.92 34.56 15.11
C GLN A 115 -13.00 34.77 16.32
N LEU A 116 -12.00 35.65 16.19
CA LEU A 116 -11.04 35.98 17.25
C LEU A 116 -10.83 37.48 17.36
N THR A 117 -10.75 37.99 18.58
CA THR A 117 -10.20 39.34 18.83
C THR A 117 -8.69 39.27 18.95
N VAL A 118 -8.00 40.39 18.70
CA VAL A 118 -6.53 40.45 18.81
C VAL A 118 -6.06 40.17 20.23
N GLU A 119 -6.82 40.61 21.24
CA GLU A 119 -6.54 40.36 22.66
C GLU A 119 -6.63 38.88 22.98
N ARG A 120 -7.70 38.20 22.53
CA ARG A 120 -7.86 36.76 22.70
C ARG A 120 -6.78 35.99 21.97
N GLY A 121 -6.44 36.40 20.75
CA GLY A 121 -5.33 35.82 20.01
C GLY A 121 -4.01 35.90 20.79
N GLN A 122 -3.74 37.05 21.43
CA GLN A 122 -2.50 37.24 22.19
C GLN A 122 -2.46 36.32 23.42
N GLU A 123 -3.59 36.16 24.12
CA GLU A 123 -3.71 35.19 25.21
C GLU A 123 -3.42 33.74 24.73
N LEU A 124 -3.97 33.35 23.57
CA LEU A 124 -3.74 32.03 22.98
C LEU A 124 -2.28 31.83 22.56
N LEU A 125 -1.61 32.87 22.05
CA LEU A 125 -0.19 32.83 21.73
C LEU A 125 0.68 32.63 22.98
N ASP A 126 0.39 33.37 24.06
CA ASP A 126 1.14 33.25 25.32
C ASP A 126 0.89 31.90 26.00
N ARG A 127 -0.33 31.38 25.87
CA ARG A 127 -0.67 30.01 26.26
C ARG A 127 0.11 28.97 25.45
N PHE A 128 0.22 29.13 24.13
CA PHE A 128 1.01 28.23 23.29
C PHE A 128 2.47 28.18 23.77
N ARG A 129 3.09 29.36 23.94
CA ARG A 129 4.49 29.50 24.40
C ARG A 129 4.75 28.80 25.73
N THR A 130 3.85 28.99 26.68
CA THR A 130 4.07 28.57 28.08
C THR A 130 3.59 27.15 28.38
N LYS A 131 2.57 26.66 27.66
CA LYS A 131 1.92 25.36 27.94
C LYS A 131 2.10 24.32 26.86
N LEU A 132 2.23 24.69 25.58
CA LEU A 132 2.28 23.74 24.46
C LEU A 132 3.71 23.52 23.96
N THR A 133 4.49 24.59 23.78
CA THR A 133 5.89 24.51 23.31
C THR A 133 6.76 23.54 24.13
N PRO A 134 6.68 23.46 25.48
CA PRO A 134 7.48 22.50 26.24
C PRO A 134 7.23 21.03 25.87
N HIS A 135 6.04 20.71 25.35
CA HIS A 135 5.70 19.35 24.96
C HIS A 135 6.07 19.03 23.49
N PHE A 136 6.33 20.05 22.67
CA PHE A 136 6.74 19.90 21.27
C PHE A 136 7.72 21.03 20.86
N PRO A 137 9.01 20.94 21.25
CA PRO A 137 9.97 22.04 21.15
C PRO A 137 10.60 22.21 19.75
N PHE A 138 9.86 21.91 18.69
CA PHE A 138 10.33 22.02 17.31
C PHE A 138 9.83 23.28 16.58
N VAL A 139 8.86 23.99 17.18
CA VAL A 139 8.35 25.28 16.72
C VAL A 139 8.25 26.20 17.92
N ILE A 140 9.12 27.21 17.97
CA ILE A 140 9.23 28.17 19.07
C ILE A 140 8.93 29.56 18.52
N ILE A 141 8.10 30.33 19.24
CA ILE A 141 7.78 31.70 18.86
C ILE A 141 8.51 32.65 19.81
N PRO A 142 9.39 33.54 19.32
CA PRO A 142 10.09 34.54 20.12
C PRO A 142 9.15 35.39 20.97
N ALA A 143 9.59 35.83 22.16
CA ALA A 143 8.74 36.58 23.10
C ALA A 143 8.32 37.97 22.59
N ASP A 144 9.12 38.57 21.70
CA ASP A 144 8.89 39.88 21.08
C ASP A 144 7.92 39.84 19.89
N GLU A 145 7.69 38.66 19.31
CA GLU A 145 6.70 38.48 18.25
C GLU A 145 5.27 38.60 18.85
N ASN A 146 4.35 39.29 18.18
CA ASN A 146 2.97 39.41 18.65
C ASN A 146 2.00 38.95 17.57
N VAL A 147 0.72 38.80 17.93
CA VAL A 147 -0.30 38.29 17.01
C VAL A 147 -0.48 39.16 15.77
N ASN A 148 -0.35 40.48 15.89
CA ASN A 148 -0.46 41.38 14.73
C ASN A 148 0.70 41.16 13.74
N THR A 149 1.91 40.93 14.24
CA THR A 149 3.05 40.59 13.40
C THR A 149 2.89 39.19 12.78
N LEU A 150 2.47 38.19 13.56
CA LEU A 150 2.29 36.82 13.08
C LEU A 150 1.22 36.70 11.99
N LYS A 151 0.06 37.34 12.16
CA LYS A 151 -1.01 37.26 11.14
C LYS A 151 -0.58 37.85 9.80
N GLN A 152 0.24 38.90 9.82
CA GLN A 152 0.73 39.57 8.61
C GLN A 152 1.88 38.82 7.95
N THR A 153 2.81 38.29 8.74
CA THR A 153 4.09 37.74 8.23
C THR A 153 4.09 36.22 8.10
N LYS A 154 3.33 35.50 8.94
CA LYS A 154 3.32 34.04 9.05
C LYS A 154 1.88 33.51 9.23
N PRO A 155 0.96 33.77 8.29
CA PRO A 155 -0.48 33.52 8.47
C PRO A 155 -0.83 32.05 8.75
N ALA A 156 -0.20 31.10 8.04
CA ALA A 156 -0.43 29.67 8.26
C ALA A 156 0.00 29.21 9.66
N LEU A 157 1.15 29.70 10.13
CA LEU A 157 1.63 29.42 11.48
C LEU A 157 0.69 30.06 12.51
N CYS A 158 0.35 31.33 12.36
CA CYS A 158 -0.58 32.03 13.26
C CYS A 158 -1.88 31.24 13.44
N LEU A 159 -2.50 30.81 12.34
CA LEU A 159 -3.76 30.07 12.39
C LEU A 159 -3.61 28.70 13.08
N ALA A 160 -2.54 27.96 12.80
CA ALA A 160 -2.26 26.69 13.48
C ALA A 160 -2.04 26.84 14.99
N LEU A 161 -1.33 27.91 15.41
CA LEU A 161 -1.12 28.24 16.82
C LEU A 161 -2.44 28.53 17.54
N MET A 162 -3.29 29.35 16.93
CA MET A 162 -4.61 29.67 17.50
C MET A 162 -5.46 28.41 17.66
N ALA A 163 -5.51 27.56 16.63
CA ALA A 163 -6.26 26.31 16.68
C ALA A 163 -5.73 25.34 17.77
N ALA A 164 -4.42 25.20 17.90
CA ALA A 164 -3.84 24.32 18.92
C ALA A 164 -4.08 24.83 20.35
N ALA A 165 -4.00 26.14 20.57
CA ALA A 165 -4.11 26.75 21.90
C ALA A 165 -5.55 27.00 22.38
N SER A 166 -6.54 26.99 21.48
CA SER A 166 -7.96 27.21 21.81
C SER A 166 -8.69 25.93 22.28
N TYR A 167 -7.99 25.01 22.96
CA TYR A 167 -8.54 23.73 23.42
C TYR A 167 -9.65 23.87 24.49
N ASP A 168 -9.85 25.07 25.03
CA ASP A 168 -10.95 25.43 25.91
C ASP A 168 -12.27 25.74 25.18
N ASP A 169 -12.23 25.86 23.85
CA ASP A 169 -13.41 26.04 22.99
C ASP A 169 -13.32 25.09 21.80
N VAL A 170 -14.03 23.97 21.88
CA VAL A 170 -14.02 22.90 20.87
C VAL A 170 -14.52 23.40 19.52
N ARG A 171 -15.49 24.32 19.49
CA ARG A 171 -16.08 24.84 18.25
C ARG A 171 -15.08 25.75 17.55
N LEU A 172 -14.51 26.70 18.28
CA LEU A 172 -13.49 27.60 17.77
C LEU A 172 -12.26 26.83 17.29
N GLN A 173 -11.76 25.88 18.10
CA GLN A 173 -10.61 25.05 17.73
C GLN A 173 -10.82 24.31 16.40
N ARG A 174 -12.00 23.73 16.19
CA ARG A 174 -12.33 23.01 14.94
C ARG A 174 -12.53 23.96 13.77
N ALA A 175 -13.18 25.10 13.98
CA ALA A 175 -13.35 26.13 12.96
C ALA A 175 -11.99 26.64 12.45
N LEU A 176 -11.09 26.99 13.37
CA LEU A 176 -9.72 27.43 13.04
C LEU A 176 -8.91 26.32 12.36
N GLY A 177 -9.06 25.06 12.81
CA GLY A 177 -8.44 23.91 12.17
C GLY A 177 -8.95 23.66 10.75
N GLN A 178 -10.24 23.90 10.50
CA GLN A 178 -10.82 23.83 9.16
C GLN A 178 -10.29 24.96 8.27
N MET A 179 -10.28 26.20 8.77
CA MET A 179 -9.69 27.33 8.04
C MET A 179 -8.22 27.09 7.70
N PHE A 180 -7.46 26.42 8.59
CA PHE A 180 -6.07 26.04 8.31
C PHE A 180 -5.99 25.08 7.12
N ASN A 181 -6.83 24.06 7.08
CA ASN A 181 -6.87 23.11 5.95
C ASN A 181 -7.24 23.80 4.63
N GLU A 182 -8.18 24.75 4.66
CA GLU A 182 -8.59 25.54 3.50
C GLU A 182 -7.44 26.44 3.01
N LEU A 183 -6.72 27.08 3.94
CA LEU A 183 -5.53 27.87 3.63
C LEU A 183 -4.42 27.02 2.99
N ILE A 184 -4.13 25.84 3.56
CA ILE A 184 -3.12 24.91 3.00
C ILE A 184 -3.52 24.46 1.59
N ALA A 185 -4.79 24.13 1.37
CA ALA A 185 -5.29 23.76 0.05
C ALA A 185 -5.21 24.92 -0.96
N ALA A 186 -5.55 26.14 -0.55
CA ALA A 186 -5.45 27.33 -1.40
C ALA A 186 -4.00 27.61 -1.80
N ARG A 187 -3.05 27.59 -0.85
CA ARG A 187 -1.63 27.80 -1.13
C ARG A 187 -1.03 26.73 -2.04
N LEU A 188 -1.48 25.49 -1.90
CA LEU A 188 -1.05 24.40 -2.79
C LEU A 188 -1.46 24.64 -4.26
N ILE A 189 -2.62 25.28 -4.48
CA ILE A 189 -3.12 25.63 -5.83
C ILE A 189 -2.41 26.87 -6.38
N GLU A 190 -2.10 27.85 -5.53
CA GLU A 190 -1.48 29.13 -5.94
C GLU A 190 0.03 29.00 -6.25
N GLY A 191 0.70 27.96 -5.75
CA GLY A 191 2.10 27.64 -6.05
C GLY A 191 3.13 28.16 -5.05
N ASP A 192 2.77 29.12 -4.19
CA ASP A 192 3.62 29.61 -3.08
C ASP A 192 3.43 28.76 -1.80
N PHE A 193 3.73 27.46 -1.91
CA PHE A 193 3.54 26.48 -0.84
C PHE A 193 4.83 26.15 -0.06
N THR A 194 5.99 26.38 -0.68
CA THR A 194 7.30 25.99 -0.15
C THR A 194 7.90 27.08 0.74
N SER A 195 7.35 27.25 1.95
CA SER A 195 7.84 28.24 2.91
C SER A 195 7.99 27.69 4.34
N LEU A 196 8.89 28.28 5.12
CA LEU A 196 9.12 27.86 6.51
C LEU A 196 7.87 28.03 7.39
N HIS A 197 7.09 29.09 7.21
CA HIS A 197 5.91 29.31 8.04
C HIS A 197 4.78 28.30 7.73
N ILE A 198 4.70 27.78 6.50
CA ILE A 198 3.78 26.68 6.16
C ILE A 198 4.26 25.39 6.81
N LEU A 199 5.57 25.09 6.75
CA LEU A 199 6.15 23.95 7.43
C LEU A 199 5.90 23.98 8.94
N GLN A 200 6.21 25.10 9.60
CA GLN A 200 5.96 25.28 11.04
C GLN A 200 4.47 25.17 11.37
N GLY A 201 3.59 25.74 10.53
CA GLY A 201 2.13 25.61 10.68
C GLY A 201 1.67 24.15 10.58
N LEU A 202 2.17 23.39 9.61
CA LEU A 202 1.88 21.96 9.47
C LEU A 202 2.38 21.16 10.67
N LEU A 203 3.57 21.46 11.20
CA LEU A 203 4.12 20.80 12.38
C LEU A 203 3.26 21.02 13.62
N VAL A 204 2.82 22.27 13.87
CA VAL A 204 1.88 22.56 14.97
C VAL A 204 0.55 21.84 14.75
N HIS A 205 0.01 21.89 13.55
CA HIS A 205 -1.25 21.22 13.21
C HIS A 205 -1.17 19.70 13.39
N LEU A 206 -0.04 19.07 13.03
CA LEU A 206 0.24 17.65 13.25
C LEU A 206 0.43 17.32 14.73
N ALA A 207 1.18 18.14 15.47
CA ALA A 207 1.45 17.93 16.88
C ALA A 207 0.16 17.85 17.71
N TRP A 208 -0.89 18.61 17.38
CA TRP A 208 -2.20 18.54 18.05
C TRP A 208 -3.35 18.04 17.15
N ALA A 209 -3.04 17.19 16.17
CA ALA A 209 -4.02 16.68 15.21
C ALA A 209 -5.18 15.86 15.80
N HIS A 210 -5.10 15.45 17.08
CA HIS A 210 -6.18 14.73 17.72
C HIS A 210 -7.45 15.57 17.86
N PHE A 211 -7.33 16.91 17.89
CA PHE A 211 -8.42 17.88 17.94
C PHE A 211 -9.17 18.07 16.62
N GLN A 212 -8.64 17.55 15.51
CA GLN A 212 -9.28 17.68 14.19
C GLN A 212 -10.50 16.77 14.04
N PRO A 213 -11.55 17.23 13.32
CA PRO A 213 -12.72 16.42 12.99
C PRO A 213 -12.36 15.28 12.03
N ARG A 214 -13.17 14.22 12.00
CA ARG A 214 -12.96 13.07 11.11
C ARG A 214 -13.46 13.36 9.67
N PRO A 215 -12.83 12.76 8.63
CA PRO A 215 -11.64 11.91 8.68
C PRO A 215 -10.34 12.71 8.91
N LYS A 216 -9.42 12.13 9.70
CA LYS A 216 -8.14 12.78 10.04
C LYS A 216 -7.15 12.67 8.90
N ARG A 217 -6.74 13.80 8.32
CA ARG A 217 -5.77 13.89 7.20
C ARG A 217 -4.30 13.87 7.66
N TYR A 218 -3.98 13.15 8.73
CA TYR A 218 -2.66 13.22 9.38
C TYR A 218 -1.51 12.86 8.44
N THR A 219 -1.59 11.69 7.78
CA THR A 219 -0.54 11.21 6.87
C THR A 219 -0.33 12.17 5.70
N GLN A 220 -1.41 12.73 5.14
CA GLN A 220 -1.35 13.69 4.03
C GLN A 220 -0.59 14.96 4.44
N HIS A 221 -0.93 15.56 5.57
CA HIS A 221 -0.23 16.74 6.09
C HIS A 221 1.24 16.45 6.46
N LEU A 222 1.53 15.25 6.97
CA LEU A 222 2.90 14.84 7.25
C LEU A 222 3.72 14.72 5.97
N HIS A 223 3.16 14.18 4.88
CA HIS A 223 3.83 14.15 3.58
C HIS A 223 4.05 15.54 2.99
N LEU A 224 3.12 16.48 3.18
CA LEU A 224 3.32 17.88 2.80
C LEU A 224 4.46 18.54 3.59
N ALA A 225 4.57 18.25 4.89
CA ALA A 225 5.70 18.76 5.69
C ALA A 225 7.04 18.19 5.19
N VAL A 226 7.08 16.89 4.87
CA VAL A 226 8.26 16.25 4.29
C VAL A 226 8.62 16.82 2.91
N SER A 227 7.62 17.10 2.05
CA SER A 227 7.88 17.69 0.74
C SER A 227 8.49 19.08 0.87
N ILE A 228 8.00 19.93 1.78
CA ILE A 228 8.58 21.26 2.03
C ILE A 228 10.02 21.16 2.53
N VAL A 229 10.33 20.22 3.43
CA VAL A 229 11.71 19.96 3.89
C VAL A 229 12.63 19.61 2.70
N SER A 230 12.15 18.74 1.80
CA SER A 230 12.89 18.33 0.60
C SER A 230 13.12 19.50 -0.36
N ASP A 231 12.08 20.29 -0.64
CA ASP A 231 12.10 21.41 -1.58
C ASP A 231 12.99 22.55 -1.09
N LEU A 232 12.89 22.89 0.20
CA LEU A 232 13.75 23.86 0.87
C LEU A 232 15.16 23.31 1.18
N ARG A 233 15.37 22.00 0.96
CA ARG A 233 16.63 21.28 1.20
C ARG A 233 17.12 21.43 2.64
N LEU A 234 16.20 21.39 3.60
CA LEU A 234 16.53 21.53 5.02
C LEU A 234 17.20 20.29 5.60
N ASP A 235 17.20 19.18 4.86
CA ASP A 235 17.75 17.87 5.21
C ASP A 235 19.25 17.71 4.90
N ARG A 236 19.92 18.78 4.45
CA ARG A 236 21.33 18.76 4.03
C ARG A 236 22.00 20.13 4.17
N PRO A 237 23.34 20.19 4.29
CA PRO A 237 24.05 21.47 4.32
C PRO A 237 23.85 22.29 3.04
N LYS A 238 23.51 23.59 3.17
CA LYS A 238 23.31 24.49 2.03
C LYS A 238 24.65 24.90 1.38
N ASN A 239 25.18 24.07 0.48
CA ASN A 239 26.42 24.35 -0.27
C ASN A 239 26.18 25.21 -1.53
N VAL A 240 26.29 26.53 -1.38
CA VAL A 240 26.07 27.55 -2.45
C VAL A 240 26.98 27.35 -3.68
N GLN A 241 28.15 26.72 -3.51
CA GLN A 241 29.19 26.63 -4.55
C GLN A 241 28.98 25.53 -5.60
N ARG A 242 28.13 24.52 -5.36
CA ARG A 242 28.01 23.36 -6.28
C ARG A 242 26.91 23.47 -7.34
N TRP A 243 25.96 24.40 -7.21
CA TRP A 243 24.71 24.39 -7.98
C TRP A 243 24.26 25.73 -8.58
N ASN A 244 25.06 26.81 -8.46
CA ASN A 244 24.75 28.06 -9.17
C ASN A 244 25.14 27.94 -10.65
N VAL A 245 24.16 27.63 -11.51
CA VAL A 245 24.28 27.75 -12.97
C VAL A 245 23.99 29.20 -13.43
N GLU A 246 23.26 29.98 -12.64
CA GLU A 246 22.97 31.38 -12.92
C GLU A 246 23.96 32.31 -12.22
N ARG A 247 25.02 32.67 -12.92
CA ARG A 247 25.80 33.85 -12.59
C ARG A 247 25.10 35.07 -13.20
N SER A 248 24.10 35.61 -12.51
CA SER A 248 23.56 36.93 -12.85
C SER A 248 24.53 38.00 -12.35
N GLU A 249 25.18 38.69 -13.29
CA GLU A 249 25.96 39.89 -13.02
C GLU A 249 25.03 41.01 -12.55
N ARG A 250 24.81 41.13 -11.24
CA ARG A 250 24.33 42.38 -10.63
C ARG A 250 24.61 42.41 -9.13
N THR A 251 25.52 43.32 -8.79
CA THR A 251 25.75 43.96 -7.47
C THR A 251 26.15 43.05 -6.30
N GLY A 252 27.37 43.28 -5.81
CA GLY A 252 27.99 42.51 -4.74
C GLY A 252 27.32 42.65 -3.39
N THR A 253 26.91 41.50 -2.85
CA THR A 253 27.28 40.98 -1.53
C THR A 253 27.10 39.47 -1.63
N ALA A 254 28.15 38.68 -1.49
CA ALA A 254 27.99 37.24 -1.25
C ALA A 254 27.37 37.10 0.14
N GLN A 255 26.03 37.17 0.23
CA GLN A 255 25.32 36.82 1.45
C GLN A 255 25.55 35.34 1.67
N HIS A 256 26.45 35.02 2.61
CA HIS A 256 26.47 33.74 3.27
C HIS A 256 25.02 33.45 3.70
N TYR A 257 24.38 32.47 3.07
CA TYR A 257 23.06 32.03 3.49
C TYR A 257 23.24 31.39 4.86
N ILE A 258 22.93 32.13 5.92
CA ILE A 258 22.97 31.62 7.29
C ILE A 258 21.71 30.75 7.44
N GLU A 259 21.90 29.44 7.64
CA GLU A 259 20.81 28.52 7.99
C GLU A 259 20.13 29.03 9.27
N SER A 260 18.83 29.31 9.20
CA SER A 260 18.09 29.78 10.38
C SER A 260 17.97 28.64 11.40
N LEU A 261 18.10 28.95 12.69
CA LEU A 261 17.89 27.96 13.76
C LEU A 261 16.44 27.43 13.75
N ASP A 262 15.49 28.24 13.30
CA ASP A 262 14.10 27.83 13.14
C ASP A 262 13.89 26.81 12.00
N GLU A 263 14.65 26.92 10.90
CA GLU A 263 14.65 25.91 9.84
C GLU A 263 15.14 24.56 10.38
N GLN A 264 16.16 24.59 11.24
CA GLN A 264 16.75 23.41 11.85
C GLN A 264 15.77 22.74 12.83
N ARG A 265 15.14 23.51 13.71
CA ARG A 265 14.12 22.99 14.64
C ARG A 265 12.95 22.37 13.87
N ALA A 266 12.46 23.05 12.83
CA ALA A 266 11.37 22.54 11.99
C ALA A 266 11.77 21.24 11.27
N PHE A 267 12.98 21.15 10.74
CA PHE A 267 13.50 19.91 10.15
C PHE A 267 13.53 18.76 11.16
N LEU A 268 14.08 18.99 12.36
CA LEU A 268 14.11 17.98 13.43
C LEU A 268 12.70 17.54 13.85
N GLY A 269 11.74 18.46 13.89
CA GLY A 269 10.34 18.15 14.17
C GLY A 269 9.69 17.27 13.11
N THR A 270 9.96 17.55 11.82
CA THR A 270 9.48 16.72 10.71
C THR A 270 10.08 15.31 10.77
N TYR A 271 11.39 15.21 10.99
CA TYR A 271 12.05 13.92 11.19
C TYR A 271 11.44 13.15 12.38
N TYR A 272 11.30 13.79 13.53
CA TYR A 272 10.77 13.17 14.74
C TYR A 272 9.34 12.64 14.54
N LEU A 273 8.44 13.45 13.98
CA LEU A 273 7.06 13.02 13.71
C LEU A 273 6.99 11.91 12.66
N SER A 274 7.82 11.97 11.61
CA SER A 274 7.89 10.94 10.57
C SER A 274 8.38 9.61 11.13
N SER A 275 9.51 9.64 11.83
CA SER A 275 10.12 8.45 12.44
C SER A 275 9.20 7.84 13.50
N CYS A 276 8.67 8.65 14.42
CA CYS A 276 7.82 8.16 15.48
C CYS A 276 6.53 7.54 14.92
N SER A 277 5.86 8.21 13.97
CA SER A 277 4.66 7.68 13.33
C SER A 277 4.91 6.37 12.59
N SER A 278 6.09 6.19 11.97
CA SER A 278 6.45 4.93 11.29
C SER A 278 6.49 3.75 12.26
N ILE A 279 7.00 3.96 13.47
CA ILE A 279 7.15 2.92 14.50
C ILE A 279 5.81 2.62 15.18
N VAL A 280 5.15 3.64 15.75
CA VAL A 280 3.93 3.39 16.57
C VAL A 280 2.70 3.05 15.74
N LEU A 281 2.67 3.40 14.45
CA LEU A 281 1.56 3.08 13.54
C LEU A 281 1.92 2.02 12.49
N GLN A 282 3.12 1.42 12.54
CA GLN A 282 3.59 0.41 11.58
C GLN A 282 3.48 0.87 10.11
N LYS A 283 3.98 2.08 9.83
CA LYS A 283 3.99 2.70 8.50
C LYS A 283 5.40 2.76 7.92
N LEU A 284 5.51 3.02 6.62
CA LEU A 284 6.81 3.24 5.96
C LEU A 284 7.53 4.46 6.57
N ARG A 285 8.84 4.34 6.78
CA ARG A 285 9.72 5.43 7.23
C ARG A 285 10.08 6.30 6.03
N ILE A 286 9.63 7.56 6.02
CA ILE A 286 9.75 8.46 4.86
C ILE A 286 11.00 9.34 4.97
N VAL A 287 11.33 9.82 6.18
CA VAL A 287 12.56 10.57 6.46
C VAL A 287 13.53 9.66 7.20
N THR A 288 14.75 9.53 6.69
CA THR A 288 15.81 8.72 7.30
C THR A 288 16.71 9.57 8.17
N LEU A 289 17.22 8.99 9.27
CA LEU A 289 18.25 9.66 10.06
C LEU A 289 19.54 9.78 9.23
N THR A 290 20.14 10.96 9.23
CA THR A 290 21.46 11.21 8.64
C THR A 290 22.40 11.78 9.69
N THR A 291 23.71 11.79 9.41
CA THR A 291 24.69 12.48 10.27
C THR A 291 24.37 13.96 10.42
N TYR A 292 23.84 14.57 9.36
CA TYR A 292 23.40 15.96 9.37
C TYR A 292 22.25 16.19 10.37
N THR A 293 21.33 15.24 10.54
CA THR A 293 20.25 15.33 11.53
C THR A 293 20.79 15.39 12.96
N THR A 294 21.74 14.51 13.30
CA THR A 294 22.35 14.50 14.64
C THR A 294 23.21 15.74 14.89
N GLU A 295 24.03 16.14 13.91
CA GLU A 295 24.85 17.35 13.98
C GLU A 295 23.97 18.62 14.14
N THR A 296 22.82 18.66 13.48
CA THR A 296 21.86 19.76 13.60
C THR A 296 21.28 19.87 15.01
N ALA A 297 20.95 18.74 15.63
CA ALA A 297 20.45 18.72 17.01
C ALA A 297 21.53 19.16 18.00
N ASP A 298 22.75 18.66 17.85
CA ASP A 298 23.88 19.03 18.70
C ASP A 298 24.21 20.53 18.57
N ARG A 299 24.23 21.06 17.34
CA ARG A 299 24.43 22.49 17.07
C ARG A 299 23.37 23.36 17.75
N LEU A 300 22.09 22.96 17.71
CA LEU A 300 21.02 23.70 18.38
C LEU A 300 21.23 23.72 19.90
N ALA A 301 21.66 22.61 20.50
CA ALA A 301 21.98 22.56 21.93
C ALA A 301 23.24 23.34 22.30
N GLU A 302 24.24 23.42 21.42
CA GLU A 302 25.44 24.24 21.64
C GLU A 302 25.12 25.75 21.58
N VAL A 303 24.31 26.17 20.61
CA VAL A 303 23.86 27.57 20.51
C VAL A 303 22.89 27.90 21.63
N SER A 304 21.99 26.97 21.96
CA SER A 304 21.00 27.05 23.04
C SER A 304 20.24 28.38 23.06
N GLU A 305 19.70 28.80 21.92
CA GLU A 305 18.91 30.04 21.82
C GLU A 305 17.67 29.98 22.74
N TYR A 306 17.06 28.80 22.87
CA TYR A 306 15.99 28.54 23.81
C TYR A 306 16.34 27.43 24.81
N PRO A 307 15.82 27.47 26.06
CA PRO A 307 16.08 26.44 27.06
C PRO A 307 15.70 25.03 26.63
N THR A 308 14.76 24.87 25.70
CA THR A 308 14.33 23.56 25.19
C THR A 308 15.29 22.97 24.17
N ASP A 309 16.17 23.78 23.56
CA ASP A 309 17.12 23.30 22.55
C ASP A 309 18.09 22.27 23.12
N GLN A 310 18.45 22.41 24.41
CA GLN A 310 19.32 21.46 25.11
C GLN A 310 18.76 20.02 25.12
N TYR A 311 17.44 19.86 24.97
CA TYR A 311 16.80 18.54 24.98
C TYR A 311 16.74 17.88 23.59
N LEU A 312 16.91 18.65 22.50
CA LEU A 312 16.77 18.13 21.14
C LEU A 312 17.74 16.98 20.81
N PRO A 313 19.04 17.03 21.18
CA PRO A 313 19.94 15.89 21.00
C PRO A 313 19.43 14.61 21.66
N TYR A 314 18.84 14.73 22.84
CA TYR A 314 18.34 13.59 23.61
C TYR A 314 17.12 12.96 22.94
N ILE A 315 16.19 13.78 22.45
CA ILE A 315 15.00 13.31 21.71
C ILE A 315 15.41 12.56 20.44
N ILE A 316 16.36 13.12 19.68
CA ILE A 316 16.82 12.56 18.40
C ILE A 316 17.63 11.29 18.61
N ARG A 317 18.55 11.26 19.58
CA ARG A 317 19.34 10.05 19.92
C ARG A 317 18.45 8.92 20.41
N LEU A 318 17.46 9.22 21.23
CA LEU A 318 16.50 8.22 21.70
C LEU A 318 15.62 7.71 20.54
N GLN A 319 15.22 8.60 19.62
CA GLN A 319 14.47 8.19 18.42
C GLN A 319 15.31 7.30 17.49
N ARG A 320 16.63 7.52 17.40
CA ARG A 320 17.53 6.63 16.66
C ARG A 320 17.55 5.22 17.26
N VAL A 321 17.65 5.10 18.58
CA VAL A 321 17.57 3.79 19.24
C VAL A 321 16.23 3.11 18.91
N ALA A 322 15.13 3.86 18.86
CA ALA A 322 13.83 3.34 18.43
C ALA A 322 13.85 2.80 17.00
N GLU A 323 14.46 3.53 16.05
CA GLU A 323 14.60 3.08 14.65
C GLU A 323 15.46 1.83 14.52
N ASP A 324 16.59 1.76 15.25
CA ASP A 324 17.46 0.58 15.23
C ASP A 324 16.72 -0.66 15.73
N ILE A 325 15.92 -0.52 16.80
CA ILE A 325 15.09 -1.60 17.33
C ILE A 325 14.00 -2.00 16.31
N ASP A 326 13.31 -1.04 15.71
CA ASP A 326 12.30 -1.28 14.68
C ASP A 326 12.90 -1.99 13.45
N ASP A 327 14.13 -1.64 13.05
CA ASP A 327 14.85 -2.30 11.96
C ASP A 327 15.24 -3.75 12.32
N ILE A 328 15.59 -4.02 13.59
CA ILE A 328 15.84 -5.39 14.07
C ILE A 328 14.54 -6.21 14.06
N VAL A 329 13.45 -5.65 14.60
CA VAL A 329 12.14 -6.32 14.65
C VAL A 329 11.63 -6.63 13.24
N LYS A 330 11.75 -5.70 12.29
CA LYS A 330 11.33 -5.92 10.89
C LYS A 330 12.16 -6.97 10.14
N ASN A 331 13.42 -7.16 10.53
CA ASN A 331 14.34 -8.09 9.90
C ASN A 331 14.58 -9.36 10.73
N GLU A 332 13.77 -9.62 11.77
CA GLU A 332 13.95 -10.74 12.70
C GLU A 332 14.08 -12.09 11.97
N SER A 333 13.31 -12.32 10.91
CA SER A 333 13.35 -13.56 10.11
C SER A 333 14.62 -13.74 9.28
N THR A 334 15.39 -12.66 9.05
CA THR A 334 16.61 -12.66 8.22
C THR A 334 17.91 -12.65 9.03
N LEU A 335 17.83 -12.36 10.34
CA LEU A 335 18.97 -12.25 11.24
C LEU A 335 19.17 -13.54 12.03
N ASP A 336 20.42 -13.96 12.22
CA ASP A 336 20.75 -15.11 13.08
C ASP A 336 20.41 -14.78 14.55
N PRO A 337 19.81 -15.69 15.35
CA PRO A 337 19.58 -15.52 16.78
C PRO A 337 20.73 -14.92 17.58
N MET A 338 21.99 -15.21 17.25
CA MET A 338 23.14 -14.57 17.90
C MET A 338 23.26 -13.07 17.58
N GLN A 339 22.93 -12.67 16.35
CA GLN A 339 22.91 -11.27 15.92
C GLN A 339 21.76 -10.50 16.59
N ILE A 340 20.59 -11.12 16.69
CA ILE A 340 19.43 -10.55 17.40
C ILE A 340 19.77 -10.36 18.88
N GLN A 341 20.34 -11.38 19.54
CA GLN A 341 20.71 -11.28 20.95
C GLN A 341 21.79 -10.22 21.20
N ALA A 342 22.79 -10.12 20.33
CA ALA A 342 23.83 -9.08 20.41
C ALA A 342 23.23 -7.68 20.21
N ALA A 343 22.36 -7.51 19.21
CA ALA A 343 21.72 -6.23 18.91
C ALA A 343 20.74 -5.77 20.01
N VAL A 344 19.98 -6.70 20.60
CA VAL A 344 19.13 -6.44 21.77
C VAL A 344 19.96 -6.03 22.98
N SER A 345 21.06 -6.74 23.25
CA SER A 345 21.96 -6.41 24.37
C SER A 345 22.57 -5.02 24.19
N ASP A 346 23.04 -4.70 22.99
CA ASP A 346 23.58 -3.39 22.64
C ASP A 346 22.53 -2.28 22.75
N ALA A 347 21.29 -2.52 22.30
CA ALA A 347 20.19 -1.57 22.47
C ALA A 347 19.85 -1.32 23.95
N ARG A 348 19.84 -2.36 24.80
CA ARG A 348 19.66 -2.22 26.26
C ARG A 348 20.76 -1.38 26.89
N GLU A 349 22.01 -1.69 26.57
CA GLU A 349 23.16 -0.93 27.06
C GLU A 349 23.08 0.54 26.64
N ARG A 350 22.70 0.83 25.39
CA ARG A 350 22.51 2.20 24.90
C ARG A 350 21.39 2.94 25.64
N ILE A 351 20.28 2.28 25.96
CA ILE A 351 19.18 2.88 26.74
C ILE A 351 19.64 3.17 28.17
N ASP A 352 20.37 2.25 28.81
CA ASP A 352 20.84 2.44 30.18
C ASP A 352 21.94 3.51 30.26
N LEU A 353 22.87 3.53 29.30
CA LEU A 353 23.84 4.62 29.14
C LEU A 353 23.13 5.96 28.89
N PHE A 354 22.08 5.98 28.08
CA PHE A 354 21.28 7.19 27.85
C PHE A 354 20.68 7.70 29.16
N LYS A 355 20.02 6.84 29.95
CA LYS A 355 19.45 7.20 31.26
C LYS A 355 20.49 7.72 32.24
N ASN A 356 21.64 7.05 32.32
CA ASN A 356 22.72 7.40 33.25
C ASN A 356 23.44 8.70 32.86
N ASN A 357 23.39 9.09 31.58
CA ASN A 357 24.05 10.29 31.06
C ASN A 357 23.13 11.52 30.94
N LEU A 358 21.91 11.46 31.49
CA LEU A 358 21.02 12.62 31.54
C LEU A 358 21.59 13.66 32.52
N SER A 359 21.79 14.88 32.03
CA SER A 359 22.23 16.01 32.85
C SER A 359 21.08 16.77 33.51
N PHE A 360 19.83 16.31 33.31
CA PHE A 360 18.61 16.96 33.77
C PHE A 360 17.57 15.92 34.20
N PRO A 361 16.63 16.28 35.11
CA PRO A 361 15.48 15.44 35.45
C PRO A 361 14.62 15.11 34.23
N LEU A 362 14.24 13.84 34.04
CA LEU A 362 13.37 13.39 32.95
C LEU A 362 12.05 14.18 32.83
N GLY A 363 11.54 14.72 33.92
CA GLY A 363 10.32 15.55 33.95
C GLY A 363 10.45 16.88 33.22
N ASP A 364 11.67 17.39 33.02
CA ASP A 364 11.92 18.67 32.36
C ASP A 364 11.71 18.59 30.83
N CYS A 365 11.69 17.37 30.27
CA CYS A 365 11.38 17.12 28.87
C CYS A 365 10.23 16.09 28.76
N PRO A 366 8.96 16.56 28.70
CA PRO A 366 7.78 15.69 28.77
C PRO A 366 7.69 14.59 27.71
N ILE A 367 8.42 14.73 26.59
CA ILE A 367 8.37 13.79 25.47
C ILE A 367 9.29 12.57 25.67
N LEU A 368 10.35 12.68 26.50
CA LEU A 368 11.33 11.61 26.68
C LEU A 368 10.76 10.41 27.46
N VAL A 369 9.92 10.66 28.46
CA VAL A 369 9.36 9.59 29.29
C VAL A 369 8.44 8.66 28.48
N PRO A 370 7.43 9.17 27.72
CA PRO A 370 6.64 8.33 26.83
C PRO A 370 7.48 7.60 25.78
N GLN A 371 8.49 8.27 25.20
CA GLN A 371 9.35 7.70 24.18
C GLN A 371 10.19 6.54 24.73
N MET A 372 10.78 6.71 25.91
CA MET A 372 11.61 5.69 26.56
C MET A 372 10.81 4.43 26.91
N HIS A 373 9.60 4.58 27.48
CA HIS A 373 8.75 3.42 27.76
C HIS A 373 8.25 2.75 26.47
N THR A 374 7.95 3.53 25.43
CA THR A 374 7.58 2.99 24.11
C THR A 374 8.72 2.16 23.50
N ILE A 375 9.96 2.65 23.58
CA ILE A 375 11.15 1.95 23.10
C ILE A 375 11.37 0.65 23.88
N GLN A 376 11.22 0.69 25.20
CA GLN A 376 11.35 -0.52 26.03
C GLN A 376 10.30 -1.57 25.64
N LEU A 377 9.07 -1.15 25.36
CA LEU A 377 8.02 -2.03 24.85
C LEU A 377 8.37 -2.62 23.49
N CYS A 378 8.89 -1.82 22.56
CA CYS A 378 9.36 -2.28 21.25
C CYS A 378 10.52 -3.28 21.38
N LEU A 379 11.50 -3.00 22.26
CA LEU A 379 12.66 -3.87 22.47
C LEU A 379 12.27 -5.23 23.03
N ASN A 380 11.33 -5.25 23.97
CA ASN A 380 10.88 -6.47 24.60
C ASN A 380 9.95 -7.30 23.70
N GLN A 381 9.54 -6.79 22.54
CA GLN A 381 8.84 -7.59 21.53
C GLN A 381 9.65 -8.83 21.14
N LEU A 382 10.97 -8.68 21.03
CA LEU A 382 11.89 -9.76 20.69
C LEU A 382 12.06 -10.81 21.81
N SER A 383 11.62 -10.50 23.04
CA SER A 383 11.75 -11.38 24.21
C SER A 383 10.46 -12.10 24.60
N ILE A 384 9.32 -11.66 24.05
CA ILE A 384 8.00 -12.19 24.36
C ILE A 384 7.49 -12.97 23.15
N PRO A 385 7.36 -14.30 23.25
CA PRO A 385 6.49 -15.09 22.38
C PRO A 385 5.18 -14.38 22.08
N ASP A 386 4.88 -14.12 20.81
CA ASP A 386 3.68 -13.38 20.40
C ASP A 386 3.66 -11.91 20.86
N ALA A 387 4.61 -11.11 20.40
CA ALA A 387 4.64 -9.68 20.65
C ALA A 387 3.67 -8.88 19.74
N PRO A 388 3.24 -7.68 20.17
CA PRO A 388 1.82 -7.34 20.19
C PRO A 388 1.31 -6.58 18.96
N PHE A 389 1.84 -6.93 17.78
CA PHE A 389 1.29 -6.53 16.48
C PHE A 389 1.22 -7.68 15.46
N ALA A 390 1.63 -8.90 15.81
CA ALA A 390 1.40 -10.12 15.03
C ALA A 390 1.15 -11.32 15.97
N LEU A 391 0.26 -12.24 15.57
CA LEU A 391 -0.05 -13.48 16.28
C LEU A 391 0.59 -14.65 15.53
N HIS A 392 1.75 -15.17 15.96
CA HIS A 392 2.25 -16.51 15.60
C HIS A 392 3.21 -17.11 16.64
N LYS A 393 2.95 -18.38 16.96
CA LYS A 393 3.61 -19.17 18.00
C LYS A 393 5.12 -19.29 17.78
N PRO A 394 5.97 -18.96 18.77
CA PRO A 394 7.37 -19.35 18.74
C PRO A 394 7.61 -20.68 19.46
N GLN A 395 8.53 -21.45 18.90
CA GLN A 395 9.10 -22.64 19.51
C GLN A 395 10.03 -22.25 20.68
N ASN A 396 9.72 -22.76 21.88
CA ASN A 396 10.57 -22.87 23.07
C ASN A 396 11.60 -21.76 23.36
N PRO A 397 11.19 -20.61 23.92
CA PRO A 397 12.09 -19.84 24.77
C PRO A 397 12.31 -20.58 26.09
N SER A 398 13.51 -20.44 26.67
CA SER A 398 13.68 -20.75 28.09
C SER A 398 12.67 -19.95 28.91
N SER A 399 11.84 -20.59 29.75
CA SER A 399 10.77 -19.95 30.54
C SER A 399 11.24 -18.69 31.30
N GLN A 400 12.52 -18.64 31.66
CA GLN A 400 13.17 -17.52 32.34
C GLN A 400 13.26 -16.24 31.48
N ARG A 401 13.52 -16.34 30.17
CA ARG A 401 13.59 -15.17 29.26
C ARG A 401 12.21 -14.57 28.99
N LEU A 402 11.20 -15.42 28.78
CA LEU A 402 9.81 -15.01 28.60
C LEU A 402 9.29 -14.26 29.84
N ILE A 403 9.56 -14.78 31.04
CA ILE A 403 9.11 -14.14 32.30
C ILE A 403 9.82 -12.81 32.53
N GLN A 404 11.12 -12.73 32.23
CA GLN A 404 11.85 -11.47 32.30
C GLN A 404 11.30 -10.44 31.29
N GLY A 405 11.08 -10.84 30.04
CA GLY A 405 10.48 -9.98 29.01
C GLY A 405 9.08 -9.50 29.40
N LEU A 406 8.22 -10.40 29.91
CA LEU A 406 6.88 -10.05 30.41
C LEU A 406 6.96 -9.06 31.57
N SER A 407 7.85 -9.27 32.55
CA SER A 407 8.05 -8.37 33.67
C SER A 407 8.42 -6.96 33.20
N GLU A 408 9.46 -6.84 32.37
CA GLU A 408 9.93 -5.55 31.87
C GLU A 408 8.87 -4.83 31.02
N SER A 409 8.10 -5.58 30.21
CA SER A 409 7.03 -5.03 29.38
C SER A 409 5.79 -4.61 30.16
N ILE A 410 5.34 -5.40 31.13
CA ILE A 410 4.19 -5.03 31.98
C ILE A 410 4.51 -3.76 32.77
N VAL A 411 5.72 -3.68 33.33
CA VAL A 411 6.17 -2.47 34.03
C VAL A 411 6.19 -1.27 33.08
N SER A 412 6.77 -1.42 31.89
CA SER A 412 6.86 -0.33 30.92
C SER A 412 5.49 0.13 30.42
N ALA A 413 4.57 -0.81 30.15
CA ALA A 413 3.20 -0.51 29.72
C ALA A 413 2.42 0.20 30.83
N LYS A 414 2.52 -0.28 32.09
CA LYS A 414 1.90 0.36 33.24
C LYS A 414 2.46 1.76 33.48
N SER A 415 3.78 1.93 33.43
CA SER A 415 4.42 3.25 33.59
C SER A 415 3.99 4.22 32.51
N LEU A 416 3.91 3.78 31.25
CA LEU A 416 3.43 4.61 30.13
C LEU A 416 1.98 5.06 30.37
N VAL A 417 1.07 4.14 30.71
CA VAL A 417 -0.34 4.48 31.00
C VAL A 417 -0.47 5.37 32.24
N SER A 418 0.40 5.17 33.23
CA SER A 418 0.42 5.95 34.46
C SER A 418 0.76 7.42 34.23
N ILE A 419 1.43 7.79 33.12
CA ILE A 419 1.69 9.19 32.77
C ILE A 419 0.38 9.99 32.77
N LEU A 420 -0.68 9.47 32.15
CA LEU A 420 -1.99 10.12 32.12
C LEU A 420 -2.61 10.23 33.53
N LEU A 421 -2.46 9.19 34.35
CA LEU A 421 -3.03 9.14 35.71
C LEU A 421 -2.34 10.11 36.67
N HIS A 422 -1.04 10.33 36.52
CA HIS A 422 -0.28 11.29 37.35
C HIS A 422 -0.33 12.72 36.82
N THR A 423 -0.80 12.92 35.58
CA THR A 423 -0.98 14.24 35.01
C THR A 423 -2.16 14.94 35.70
N PRO A 424 -1.98 16.16 36.23
CA PRO A 424 -3.05 16.89 36.88
C PRO A 424 -4.27 17.07 35.94
N PRO A 425 -5.51 16.96 36.46
CA PRO A 425 -6.72 17.22 35.69
C PRO A 425 -6.70 18.53 34.89
N GLY A 426 -7.04 18.43 33.60
CA GLY A 426 -7.04 19.53 32.65
C GLY A 426 -5.70 19.78 31.93
N GLN A 427 -4.60 19.15 32.33
CA GLN A 427 -3.30 19.33 31.66
C GLN A 427 -3.02 18.31 30.56
N GLU A 428 -3.84 17.26 30.47
CA GLU A 428 -3.80 16.24 29.41
C GLU A 428 -4.03 16.84 28.00
N VAL A 429 -4.60 18.05 27.91
CA VAL A 429 -4.79 18.81 26.67
C VAL A 429 -3.47 19.30 26.05
N TYR A 430 -2.39 19.39 26.84
CA TYR A 430 -1.08 19.84 26.35
C TYR A 430 -0.35 18.75 25.56
N PHE A 431 -0.74 17.49 25.76
CA PHE A 431 -0.05 16.35 25.15
C PHE A 431 -0.18 16.36 23.63
N PRO A 432 0.95 16.23 22.90
CA PRO A 432 0.90 16.04 21.47
C PRO A 432 0.16 14.75 21.11
N ASN A 433 -0.45 14.73 19.92
CA ASN A 433 -1.14 13.59 19.35
C ASN A 433 -0.28 12.31 19.39
N ILE A 434 1.03 12.42 19.18
CA ILE A 434 1.92 11.25 19.21
C ILE A 434 2.02 10.62 20.61
N VAL A 435 1.97 11.44 21.67
CA VAL A 435 1.93 10.95 23.06
C VAL A 435 0.61 10.25 23.32
N TRP A 436 -0.52 10.80 22.85
CA TRP A 436 -1.82 10.13 22.92
C TRP A 436 -1.85 8.78 22.18
N VAL A 437 -1.18 8.69 21.02
CA VAL A 437 -1.01 7.42 20.29
C VAL A 437 -0.20 6.43 21.13
N MET A 438 0.95 6.84 21.70
CA MET A 438 1.76 6.00 22.58
C MET A 438 0.97 5.51 23.80
N LEU A 439 0.22 6.39 24.47
CA LEU A 439 -0.62 6.05 25.63
C LEU A 439 -1.69 5.01 25.27
N HIS A 440 -2.33 5.17 24.11
CA HIS A 440 -3.35 4.21 23.64
C HIS A 440 -2.75 2.85 23.29
N CYS A 441 -1.59 2.84 22.62
CA CYS A 441 -0.83 1.61 22.39
C CYS A 441 -0.48 0.96 23.74
N GLY A 442 0.13 1.70 24.67
CA GLY A 442 0.47 1.25 26.01
C GLY A 442 -0.69 0.62 26.77
N ASN A 443 -1.89 1.24 26.73
CA ASN A 443 -3.08 0.73 27.39
C ASN A 443 -3.55 -0.61 26.79
N THR A 444 -3.53 -0.74 25.46
CA THR A 444 -3.89 -1.97 24.77
C THR A 444 -2.86 -3.08 25.03
N LEU A 445 -1.58 -2.73 25.04
CA LEU A 445 -0.48 -3.65 25.32
C LEU A 445 -0.52 -4.16 26.76
N ALA A 446 -0.77 -3.28 27.74
CA ALA A 446 -0.90 -3.65 29.14
C ALA A 446 -1.97 -4.75 29.33
N ALA A 447 -3.15 -4.59 28.71
CA ALA A 447 -4.23 -5.57 28.78
C ALA A 447 -3.81 -6.95 28.22
N ARG A 448 -3.14 -6.96 27.07
CA ARG A 448 -2.66 -8.20 26.42
C ARG A 448 -1.56 -8.89 27.23
N LEU A 449 -0.59 -8.12 27.71
CA LEU A 449 0.53 -8.65 28.50
C LEU A 449 0.06 -9.25 29.84
N ASP A 450 -0.96 -8.65 30.48
CA ASP A 450 -1.54 -9.24 31.70
C ASP A 450 -2.24 -10.58 31.42
N LEU A 451 -3.01 -10.68 30.33
CA LEU A 451 -3.67 -11.92 29.93
C LEU A 451 -2.65 -13.00 29.55
N GLN A 452 -1.54 -12.63 28.92
CA GLN A 452 -0.45 -13.57 28.63
C GLN A 452 0.24 -14.03 29.92
N ALA A 453 0.46 -13.13 30.86
CA ALA A 453 0.93 -13.47 32.20
C ALA A 453 -0.09 -14.33 32.98
N ALA A 454 -1.37 -14.34 32.59
CA ALA A 454 -2.41 -15.18 33.19
C ALA A 454 -2.43 -16.63 32.66
N ASP A 455 -1.63 -16.94 31.63
CA ASP A 455 -1.59 -18.27 31.01
C ASP A 455 -1.27 -19.36 32.07
N PRO A 456 -2.09 -20.42 32.19
CA PRO A 456 -1.93 -21.46 33.21
C PRO A 456 -0.54 -22.08 33.28
N ARG A 457 0.22 -22.08 32.18
CA ARG A 457 1.57 -22.66 32.09
C ARG A 457 2.63 -21.85 32.85
N ILE A 458 2.44 -20.54 32.97
CA ILE A 458 3.39 -19.61 33.61
C ILE A 458 2.78 -18.78 34.75
N SER A 459 1.45 -18.81 34.91
CA SER A 459 0.67 -18.01 35.85
C SER A 459 1.20 -18.07 37.29
N PHE A 460 1.64 -19.25 37.76
CA PHE A 460 2.21 -19.40 39.11
C PHE A 460 3.54 -18.63 39.31
N MET A 461 4.28 -18.37 38.23
CA MET A 461 5.53 -17.60 38.27
C MET A 461 5.29 -16.10 38.07
N THR A 462 4.25 -15.75 37.33
CA THR A 462 3.90 -14.36 36.96
C THR A 462 2.80 -13.75 37.85
N GLU A 463 2.23 -14.51 38.79
CA GLU A 463 1.16 -14.06 39.69
C GLU A 463 1.55 -12.77 40.44
N HIS A 464 2.78 -12.71 40.96
CA HIS A 464 3.29 -11.52 41.65
C HIS A 464 3.33 -10.28 40.75
N LEU A 465 3.65 -10.44 39.45
CA LEU A 465 3.68 -9.36 38.48
C LEU A 465 2.28 -8.83 38.21
N ARG A 466 1.29 -9.72 38.10
CA ARG A 466 -0.12 -9.37 37.86
C ARG A 466 -0.75 -8.68 39.06
N GLN A 467 -0.45 -9.17 40.27
CA GLN A 467 -0.87 -8.51 41.50
C GLN A 467 -0.25 -7.12 41.65
N PHE A 468 1.03 -6.97 41.29
CA PHE A 468 1.72 -5.68 41.35
C PHE A 468 1.25 -4.70 40.26
N SER A 469 0.98 -5.19 39.04
CA SER A 469 0.57 -4.36 37.92
C SER A 469 -0.89 -3.91 38.05
N ASP A 470 -1.78 -4.78 38.52
CA ASP A 470 -3.23 -4.57 38.61
C ASP A 470 -3.76 -3.83 37.38
N ILE A 471 -3.56 -4.46 36.22
CA ILE A 471 -3.92 -3.86 34.93
C ILE A 471 -5.43 -3.63 34.82
N GLY A 472 -6.25 -4.51 35.40
CA GLY A 472 -7.69 -4.32 35.46
C GLY A 472 -8.08 -3.01 36.17
N HIS A 473 -7.52 -2.77 37.36
CA HIS A 473 -7.72 -1.49 38.07
C HIS A 473 -7.13 -0.31 37.29
N THR A 474 -5.94 -0.47 36.72
CA THR A 474 -5.27 0.60 35.97
C THR A 474 -6.11 1.06 34.77
N ILE A 475 -6.62 0.13 33.96
CA ILE A 475 -7.52 0.44 32.83
C ILE A 475 -8.78 1.15 33.34
N ARG A 476 -9.36 0.69 34.46
CA ARG A 476 -10.53 1.34 35.06
C ARG A 476 -10.23 2.79 35.47
N GLN A 477 -9.08 3.05 36.08
CA GLN A 477 -8.67 4.41 36.44
C GLN A 477 -8.50 5.30 35.21
N VAL A 478 -7.98 4.76 34.09
CA VAL A 478 -7.89 5.50 32.82
C VAL A 478 -9.27 5.83 32.27
N VAL A 479 -10.22 4.89 32.32
CA VAL A 479 -11.62 5.14 31.94
C VAL A 479 -12.21 6.28 32.77
N LEU A 480 -12.09 6.22 34.09
CA LEU A 480 -12.59 7.27 34.99
C LEU A 480 -11.92 8.62 34.72
N ARG A 481 -10.61 8.62 34.46
CA ARG A 481 -9.86 9.83 34.11
C ARG A 481 -10.37 10.44 32.80
N LEU A 482 -10.61 9.63 31.77
CA LEU A 482 -11.13 10.10 30.49
C LEU A 482 -12.61 10.49 30.54
N GLU A 483 -13.41 9.87 31.41
CA GLU A 483 -14.77 10.31 31.73
C GLU A 483 -14.75 11.72 32.32
N SER A 484 -13.80 12.02 33.22
CA SER A 484 -13.64 13.36 33.79
C SER A 484 -13.12 14.41 32.80
N ALA A 485 -12.34 13.99 31.81
CA ALA A 485 -11.74 14.89 30.80
C ALA A 485 -12.68 15.18 29.62
N THR A 486 -13.70 14.35 29.41
CA THR A 486 -14.67 14.49 28.31
C THR A 486 -15.59 15.68 28.56
N SER A 487 -15.79 16.52 27.55
CA SER A 487 -16.77 17.59 27.56
C SER A 487 -18.16 17.06 27.11
N PRO A 488 -19.26 17.57 27.67
CA PRO A 488 -20.60 17.31 27.14
C PRO A 488 -20.87 18.04 25.82
N GLU A 489 -20.04 19.03 25.48
CA GLU A 489 -20.22 19.87 24.29
C GLU A 489 -20.00 19.07 23.00
N VAL A 490 -20.77 19.46 21.98
CA VAL A 490 -20.64 18.97 20.61
C VAL A 490 -20.35 20.13 19.68
N ASP A 491 -19.62 19.84 18.61
CA ASP A 491 -19.45 20.79 17.52
C ASP A 491 -20.73 20.94 16.67
N ASP A 492 -20.66 21.80 15.66
CA ASP A 492 -21.79 22.10 14.77
C ASP A 492 -22.25 20.88 13.95
N ARG A 493 -21.47 19.80 13.90
CA ARG A 493 -21.80 18.53 13.22
C ARG A 493 -22.28 17.46 14.20
N GLY A 494 -22.39 17.78 15.48
CA GLY A 494 -22.77 16.84 16.53
C GLY A 494 -21.62 15.93 17.01
N ASP A 495 -20.37 16.17 16.60
CA ASP A 495 -19.22 15.35 17.04
C ASP A 495 -18.69 15.82 18.40
N ARG A 496 -18.36 14.86 19.27
CA ARG A 496 -17.85 15.08 20.63
C ARG A 496 -16.35 15.35 20.62
N ASP A 497 -15.82 15.88 21.72
CA ASP A 497 -14.40 16.17 21.88
C ASP A 497 -13.49 14.92 21.73
N SER A 498 -12.19 15.16 21.60
CA SER A 498 -11.22 14.08 21.35
C SER A 498 -11.10 13.09 22.51
N PHE A 499 -11.31 13.51 23.76
CA PHE A 499 -11.23 12.66 24.95
C PHE A 499 -12.42 11.70 25.02
N TYR A 500 -13.60 12.10 24.55
CA TYR A 500 -14.74 11.17 24.37
C TYR A 500 -14.36 9.99 23.46
N HIS A 501 -13.65 10.26 22.36
CA HIS A 501 -13.22 9.20 21.44
C HIS A 501 -12.14 8.30 22.04
N PHE A 502 -11.23 8.86 22.84
CA PHE A 502 -10.26 8.06 23.61
C PHE A 502 -10.96 7.22 24.69
N LEU A 503 -11.99 7.77 25.34
CA LEU A 503 -12.81 7.09 26.33
C LEU A 503 -13.50 5.86 25.73
N ILE A 504 -14.19 6.01 24.59
CA ILE A 504 -14.86 4.88 23.93
C ILE A 504 -13.85 3.76 23.62
N ARG A 505 -12.68 4.10 23.08
CA ARG A 505 -11.65 3.11 22.77
C ARG A 505 -11.14 2.40 24.03
N THR A 506 -10.94 3.16 25.11
CA THR A 506 -10.50 2.61 26.40
C THR A 506 -11.56 1.70 27.02
N LYS A 507 -12.85 2.08 26.95
CA LYS A 507 -13.97 1.23 27.37
C LYS A 507 -14.04 -0.08 26.58
N ARG A 508 -13.78 -0.05 25.27
CA ARG A 508 -13.69 -1.28 24.47
C ARG A 508 -12.56 -2.20 24.94
N VAL A 509 -11.40 -1.63 25.26
CA VAL A 509 -10.27 -2.39 25.85
C VAL A 509 -10.65 -2.97 27.21
N GLU A 510 -11.31 -2.18 28.07
CA GLU A 510 -11.82 -2.64 29.38
C GLU A 510 -12.80 -3.81 29.22
N THR A 511 -13.82 -3.67 28.37
CA THR A 511 -14.81 -4.73 28.10
C THR A 511 -14.14 -6.00 27.55
N TRP A 512 -13.31 -5.85 26.52
CA TRP A 512 -12.58 -6.98 25.93
C TRP A 512 -11.72 -7.69 26.98
N TYR A 513 -10.95 -6.95 27.77
CA TYR A 513 -10.08 -7.49 28.81
C TYR A 513 -10.87 -8.28 29.86
N LEU A 514 -11.97 -7.72 30.37
CA LEU A 514 -12.84 -8.38 31.35
C LEU A 514 -13.49 -9.64 30.80
N ASP A 515 -13.91 -9.64 29.53
CA ASP A 515 -14.52 -10.82 28.91
C ASP A 515 -13.49 -11.94 28.67
N GLN A 516 -12.27 -11.61 28.26
CA GLN A 516 -11.17 -12.58 28.18
C GLN A 516 -10.82 -13.17 29.55
N GLN A 517 -10.81 -12.34 30.60
CA GLN A 517 -10.57 -12.79 31.97
C GLN A 517 -11.66 -13.78 32.47
N LYS A 518 -12.93 -13.55 32.11
CA LYS A 518 -14.03 -14.49 32.42
C LYS A 518 -13.85 -15.82 31.70
N LEU A 519 -13.46 -15.79 30.42
CA LEU A 519 -13.21 -17.02 29.63
C LEU A 519 -12.08 -17.87 30.21
N LEU A 520 -10.99 -17.23 30.65
CA LEU A 520 -9.89 -17.89 31.36
C LEU A 520 -10.33 -18.52 32.68
N THR A 521 -11.31 -17.92 33.35
CA THR A 521 -11.85 -18.43 34.63
C THR A 521 -12.88 -19.55 34.41
N SER A 522 -13.69 -19.49 33.35
CA SER A 522 -14.75 -20.49 33.07
C SER A 522 -14.23 -21.80 32.50
N GLN A 523 -13.11 -21.79 31.77
CA GLN A 523 -12.45 -23.01 31.29
C GLN A 523 -11.82 -23.86 32.41
N HIS A 524 -11.65 -23.30 33.61
CA HIS A 524 -10.98 -23.96 34.73
C HIS A 524 -11.87 -24.21 35.96
N GLY A 525 -13.17 -24.44 35.73
CA GLY A 525 -14.05 -25.11 36.69
C GLY A 525 -13.71 -26.60 36.89
N VAL A 526 -12.47 -26.93 37.28
CA VAL A 526 -12.10 -28.24 37.82
C VAL A 526 -11.46 -28.04 39.19
N SER A 527 -12.08 -28.66 40.19
CA SER A 527 -11.69 -28.66 41.59
C SER A 527 -10.17 -28.90 41.79
N PRO A 528 -9.49 -28.17 42.69
CA PRO A 528 -8.11 -28.47 43.04
C PRO A 528 -8.06 -29.72 43.92
N GLN A 529 -8.07 -30.90 43.29
CA GLN A 529 -7.64 -32.13 43.91
C GLN A 529 -6.34 -32.60 43.27
N GLY A 530 -5.26 -32.52 44.04
CA GLY A 530 -4.07 -33.35 43.80
C GLY A 530 -2.89 -32.68 43.14
N LEU A 531 -2.39 -31.56 43.68
CA LEU A 531 -0.96 -31.25 43.59
C LEU A 531 -0.44 -31.00 45.00
N ASN A 532 0.33 -31.97 45.50
CA ASN A 532 0.96 -31.97 46.81
C ASN A 532 1.87 -30.73 46.97
N VAL A 533 1.36 -29.73 47.69
CA VAL A 533 2.19 -28.69 48.30
C VAL A 533 2.79 -29.30 49.58
N PRO A 534 4.12 -29.38 49.74
CA PRO A 534 4.71 -29.73 51.02
C PRO A 534 4.47 -28.56 51.98
N THR A 535 3.59 -28.76 52.96
CA THR A 535 3.41 -27.84 54.08
C THR A 535 4.20 -28.35 55.28
N THR A 536 5.23 -27.61 55.70
CA THR A 536 5.31 -26.95 57.02
C THR A 536 6.76 -26.69 57.48
N ARG A 537 7.02 -25.40 57.73
CA ARG A 537 7.67 -24.78 58.91
C ARG A 537 9.09 -25.19 59.34
N SER A 538 9.83 -24.11 59.65
CA SER A 538 10.92 -23.96 60.62
C SER A 538 12.34 -24.15 60.10
N LEU A 539 12.95 -23.03 59.70
CA LEU A 539 14.35 -22.74 60.02
C LEU A 539 14.46 -21.30 60.53
N SER A 540 13.98 -21.11 61.76
CA SER A 540 14.37 -20.01 62.64
C SER A 540 15.27 -20.58 63.74
N SER A 541 16.59 -20.63 63.50
CA SER A 541 17.62 -20.39 64.53
C SER A 541 19.01 -20.48 63.90
N LEU A 542 19.71 -19.35 63.80
CA LEU A 542 21.05 -19.21 64.39
C LEU A 542 21.44 -17.73 64.35
N GLY A 543 21.63 -17.18 65.54
CA GLY A 543 21.93 -15.79 65.80
C GLY A 543 23.37 -15.38 65.46
N THR A 544 23.52 -14.07 65.39
CA THR A 544 24.73 -13.25 65.19
C THR A 544 25.80 -13.43 66.29
N PRO A 545 27.10 -13.14 66.00
CA PRO A 545 27.65 -11.88 66.53
C PRO A 545 28.77 -11.18 65.70
N THR A 546 28.62 -9.84 65.62
CA THR A 546 29.60 -8.73 65.76
C THR A 546 30.85 -8.57 64.86
N SER A 547 30.71 -7.67 63.87
CA SER A 547 31.49 -6.44 63.56
C SER A 547 33.04 -6.38 63.62
N ASN A 548 33.68 -6.06 62.49
CA ASN A 548 34.56 -4.88 62.37
C ASN A 548 34.86 -4.46 60.90
N LEU A 549 35.00 -3.15 60.69
CA LEU A 549 35.16 -2.38 59.45
C LEU A 549 36.29 -2.83 58.49
N SER A 550 36.08 -2.74 57.15
CA SER A 550 36.60 -1.66 56.28
C SER A 550 36.44 -1.87 54.75
N SER A 551 35.88 -0.84 54.08
CA SER A 551 36.00 -0.36 52.67
C SER A 551 35.55 -1.18 51.43
N GLN A 552 34.32 -0.86 50.94
CA GLN A 552 33.74 -0.69 49.55
C GLN A 552 33.92 -1.77 48.43
N PRO A 553 32.96 -2.00 47.48
CA PRO A 553 32.08 -1.02 46.78
C PRO A 553 30.59 -1.38 46.43
N VAL A 554 29.79 -0.30 46.24
CA VAL A 554 28.63 0.03 45.36
C VAL A 554 27.49 -0.98 45.04
N ALA A 555 26.25 -0.58 45.38
CA ALA A 555 24.96 -1.15 44.93
C ALA A 555 24.16 -0.10 44.10
N PHE A 556 23.47 -0.52 43.04
CA PHE A 556 22.59 0.32 42.22
C PHE A 556 21.13 0.20 42.67
N ASP A 557 20.48 1.36 42.83
CA ASP A 557 19.11 1.59 43.32
C ASP A 557 18.27 2.21 42.19
N TYR A 558 17.09 1.64 41.91
CA TYR A 558 16.08 2.22 41.01
C TYR A 558 14.72 2.18 41.71
N SER A 559 14.60 2.97 42.76
CA SER A 559 13.33 3.36 43.36
C SER A 559 13.30 4.87 43.56
N VAL A 560 12.57 5.60 42.73
CA VAL A 560 12.25 7.01 43.02
C VAL A 560 10.95 7.04 43.82
N ALA A 561 11.07 7.51 45.06
CA ALA A 561 10.06 7.48 46.11
C ALA A 561 8.85 8.41 45.86
N PRO A 562 7.68 8.09 46.46
CA PRO A 562 6.49 8.94 46.48
C PRO A 562 6.59 9.95 47.63
N SER A 563 7.11 11.15 47.36
CA SER A 563 7.00 12.26 48.31
C SER A 563 7.15 13.64 47.64
N VAL A 564 6.16 14.09 46.88
CA VAL A 564 6.07 15.53 46.53
C VAL A 564 4.66 16.12 46.70
N PHE A 565 3.57 15.35 46.75
CA PHE A 565 2.24 15.96 46.82
C PHE A 565 1.32 15.28 47.84
N SER A 566 1.35 15.76 49.07
CA SER A 566 0.23 15.61 50.00
C SER A 566 0.06 16.88 50.82
N GLN A 567 -1.09 17.54 50.70
CA GLN A 567 -2.02 17.85 51.80
C GLN A 567 -3.24 18.72 51.35
N PRO A 568 -4.37 18.70 52.10
CA PRO A 568 -5.74 18.64 51.55
C PRO A 568 -6.75 19.68 52.10
N ALA A 569 -7.97 19.77 51.54
CA ALA A 569 -9.23 20.22 52.20
C ALA A 569 -10.45 19.93 51.28
N ILE A 570 -11.36 18.98 51.58
CA ILE A 570 -12.60 18.99 52.40
C ILE A 570 -13.83 19.70 51.74
N ALA A 571 -14.91 18.92 51.52
CA ALA A 571 -16.36 19.19 51.68
C ALA A 571 -17.20 18.43 50.60
N SER A 572 -17.90 17.32 50.92
CA SER A 572 -19.32 17.21 51.36
C SER A 572 -20.34 17.75 50.33
N ALA A 573 -21.48 17.14 49.97
CA ALA A 573 -22.15 15.90 50.33
C ALA A 573 -23.35 15.69 49.34
N SER A 574 -23.81 14.45 49.21
CA SER A 574 -25.22 14.01 49.11
C SER A 574 -26.20 14.72 48.15
N ASN A 575 -26.76 13.99 47.18
CA ASN A 575 -28.13 13.49 47.33
C ASN A 575 -28.53 12.46 46.25
N THR A 576 -29.10 11.38 46.77
CA THR A 576 -29.84 10.29 46.15
C THR A 576 -31.17 10.78 45.57
N MET A 577 -31.58 10.24 44.42
CA MET A 577 -32.98 9.84 44.20
C MET A 577 -33.08 8.77 43.10
N ALA A 578 -33.45 7.57 43.54
CA ALA A 578 -33.96 6.48 42.71
C ALA A 578 -35.47 6.68 42.46
N TYR A 579 -36.01 6.15 41.37
CA TYR A 579 -37.34 5.53 41.16
C TYR A 579 -37.40 5.15 39.65
N THR A 580 -37.07 3.92 39.26
CA THR A 580 -37.92 2.72 39.03
C THR A 580 -38.77 2.72 37.75
N ASP A 581 -38.51 1.68 36.95
CA ASP A 581 -39.38 0.83 36.12
C ASP A 581 -40.29 1.44 35.03
N PHE A 582 -40.04 1.08 33.75
CA PHE A 582 -40.85 0.07 33.04
C PHE A 582 -40.33 -0.25 31.60
N ILE A 583 -40.02 -1.54 31.38
CA ILE A 583 -40.14 -2.40 30.18
C ILE A 583 -39.20 -2.26 28.97
N LEU A 584 -38.42 -3.33 28.77
CA LEU A 584 -37.82 -3.83 27.53
C LEU A 584 -38.87 -4.44 26.58
N PRO A 585 -38.71 -4.31 25.26
CA PRO A 585 -38.97 -5.41 24.34
C PRO A 585 -37.66 -6.13 24.02
N GLU A 586 -37.67 -7.44 24.23
CA GLU A 586 -36.65 -8.39 23.80
C GLU A 586 -36.51 -8.43 22.26
N ASN A 587 -35.27 -8.60 21.82
CA ASN A 587 -34.83 -9.47 20.71
C ASN A 587 -35.70 -9.50 19.43
N ALA A 588 -35.24 -8.80 18.40
CA ALA A 588 -35.34 -9.31 17.03
C ALA A 588 -33.95 -9.79 16.61
N ALA A 589 -33.75 -11.10 16.76
CA ALA A 589 -32.70 -11.81 16.05
C ALA A 589 -32.99 -11.79 14.55
N MET A 590 -31.89 -11.87 13.80
CA MET A 590 -31.74 -11.90 12.35
C MET A 590 -32.83 -12.59 11.54
N THR A 591 -33.09 -12.04 10.36
CA THR A 591 -33.31 -12.85 9.15
C THR A 591 -32.50 -12.25 8.01
N SER A 592 -31.23 -12.65 7.90
CA SER A 592 -30.58 -12.71 6.60
C SER A 592 -31.34 -13.74 5.76
N ASN A 593 -31.56 -13.48 4.47
CA ASN A 593 -32.06 -14.52 3.57
C ASN A 593 -31.11 -15.73 3.64
N ALA A 594 -31.66 -16.90 3.92
CA ALA A 594 -30.88 -18.13 4.12
C ALA A 594 -30.19 -18.65 2.83
N GLU A 595 -30.51 -18.08 1.66
CA GLU A 595 -30.00 -18.56 0.38
C GLU A 595 -28.65 -17.95 -0.04
N PHE A 596 -28.25 -16.80 0.51
CA PHE A 596 -26.98 -16.15 0.14
C PHE A 596 -26.35 -15.39 1.33
N PRO A 597 -25.68 -16.09 2.27
CA PRO A 597 -24.87 -15.42 3.27
C PRO A 597 -23.64 -14.80 2.61
N VAL A 598 -23.41 -13.50 2.77
CA VAL A 598 -22.18 -12.80 2.32
C VAL A 598 -20.92 -13.34 3.03
N ASP A 599 -21.10 -13.99 4.19
CA ASP A 599 -20.08 -14.81 4.86
C ASP A 599 -19.62 -16.03 4.02
N SER A 600 -20.28 -16.34 2.90
CA SER A 600 -19.84 -17.38 1.96
C SER A 600 -18.74 -16.92 0.98
N LEU A 601 -18.12 -15.76 1.18
CA LEU A 601 -16.84 -15.44 0.52
C LEU A 601 -15.63 -15.87 1.37
N SER A 602 -15.84 -16.32 2.62
CA SER A 602 -14.79 -16.91 3.45
C SER A 602 -14.75 -18.43 3.24
N PHE A 603 -14.09 -18.87 2.18
CA PHE A 603 -13.82 -20.28 1.95
C PHE A 603 -12.31 -20.49 1.88
N VAL A 604 -11.68 -20.76 3.02
CA VAL A 604 -10.68 -21.83 3.32
C VAL A 604 -10.24 -21.61 4.77
N ASN A 605 -10.03 -22.69 5.53
CA ASN A 605 -9.47 -22.64 6.88
C ASN A 605 -8.13 -21.85 6.91
N ASP A 606 -7.95 -20.97 7.89
CA ASP A 606 -6.87 -19.95 8.00
C ASP A 606 -5.42 -20.49 8.13
N THR A 607 -5.13 -21.72 7.72
CA THR A 607 -3.85 -22.39 7.98
C THR A 607 -3.13 -22.89 6.74
N PHE A 608 -3.60 -22.63 5.52
CA PHE A 608 -3.06 -23.31 4.33
C PHE A 608 -3.02 -22.44 3.06
N ILE A 609 -1.81 -22.29 2.47
CA ILE A 609 -1.60 -21.54 1.22
C ILE A 609 -1.55 -22.49 0.03
N PRO A 610 -2.53 -22.44 -0.86
CA PRO A 610 -2.46 -23.26 -2.06
C PRO A 610 -1.49 -22.71 -3.09
N PHE A 611 -0.93 -23.62 -3.87
CA PHE A 611 -0.16 -23.28 -5.06
C PHE A 611 -1.08 -22.60 -6.10
N LYS A 612 -0.63 -21.47 -6.65
CA LYS A 612 -1.30 -20.80 -7.78
C LYS A 612 -1.29 -21.74 -8.97
N SER A 613 -2.45 -22.29 -9.35
CA SER A 613 -2.55 -23.10 -10.56
C SER A 613 -2.18 -22.26 -11.77
N TRP A 614 -1.43 -22.85 -12.69
CA TRP A 614 -1.11 -22.24 -13.97
C TRP A 614 -2.39 -22.12 -14.77
N ASN A 615 -2.88 -20.89 -15.06
CA ASN A 615 -4.03 -20.55 -15.93
C ASN A 615 -4.57 -21.75 -16.72
N TYR A 616 -5.35 -22.61 -16.05
CA TYR A 616 -5.55 -24.00 -16.52
C TYR A 616 -6.33 -24.03 -17.82
N ALA A 617 -7.16 -23.00 -18.02
CA ALA A 617 -7.98 -22.87 -19.21
C ALA A 617 -7.25 -22.35 -20.44
N ILE A 618 -5.99 -21.91 -20.41
CA ILE A 618 -5.32 -21.42 -21.64
C ILE A 618 -4.38 -22.51 -22.14
N GLY A 619 -4.96 -23.40 -22.96
CA GLY A 619 -4.52 -24.79 -23.20
C GLY A 619 -3.10 -25.02 -23.75
N SER A 620 -2.82 -26.30 -24.00
CA SER A 620 -1.54 -26.81 -24.48
C SER A 620 -1.36 -26.63 -26.01
N ASP A 621 -0.10 -26.64 -26.47
CA ASP A 621 0.26 -26.69 -27.90
C ASP A 621 0.12 -28.12 -28.48
N HIS A 622 -0.32 -29.10 -27.69
CA HIS A 622 -0.39 -30.53 -28.02
C HIS A 622 -1.80 -31.03 -28.39
N GLY A 623 -2.72 -30.13 -28.75
CA GLY A 623 -3.96 -30.50 -29.45
C GLY A 623 -5.01 -31.25 -28.61
N GLY A 624 -5.22 -30.86 -27.35
CA GLY A 624 -6.33 -31.37 -26.54
C GLY A 624 -7.32 -30.28 -26.13
N ASP A 625 -8.59 -30.43 -26.50
CA ASP A 625 -9.71 -29.55 -26.14
C ASP A 625 -10.30 -29.84 -24.75
N ALA A 626 -9.65 -30.68 -23.95
CA ALA A 626 -10.19 -31.16 -22.68
C ALA A 626 -10.07 -30.17 -21.51
N GLN A 627 -10.33 -28.88 -21.76
CA GLN A 627 -10.46 -27.85 -20.74
C GLN A 627 -11.53 -28.24 -19.70
N PHE A 628 -11.39 -27.75 -18.47
CA PHE A 628 -12.57 -27.54 -17.63
C PHE A 628 -13.42 -26.48 -18.35
N TYR A 629 -14.64 -26.84 -18.71
CA TYR A 629 -15.56 -25.95 -19.39
C TYR A 629 -16.90 -25.95 -18.67
N ILE A 630 -17.49 -24.77 -18.58
CA ILE A 630 -18.85 -24.61 -18.05
C ILE A 630 -19.79 -25.21 -19.10
N ASP A 631 -20.42 -26.33 -18.78
CA ASP A 631 -21.53 -26.86 -19.57
C ASP A 631 -22.74 -25.94 -19.40
N GLN A 632 -22.97 -25.09 -20.40
CA GLN A 632 -24.09 -24.12 -20.39
C GLN A 632 -25.47 -24.81 -20.26
N ASN A 633 -25.54 -26.10 -20.55
CA ASN A 633 -26.77 -26.89 -20.48
C ASN A 633 -26.93 -27.68 -19.17
N SER A 634 -26.00 -27.55 -18.23
CA SER A 634 -26.08 -28.26 -16.95
C SER A 634 -27.25 -27.73 -16.09
N GLU A 635 -27.85 -28.60 -15.28
CA GLU A 635 -28.92 -28.21 -14.36
C GLU A 635 -28.42 -27.21 -13.32
N GLU A 636 -27.16 -27.33 -12.91
CA GLU A 636 -26.49 -26.43 -11.98
C GLU A 636 -26.31 -25.03 -12.56
N VAL A 637 -25.92 -24.92 -13.84
CA VAL A 637 -25.79 -23.60 -14.51
C VAL A 637 -27.16 -22.95 -14.65
N ARG A 638 -28.20 -23.69 -15.08
CA ARG A 638 -29.57 -23.14 -15.15
C ARG A 638 -30.10 -22.68 -13.79
N SER A 639 -29.87 -23.49 -12.75
CA SER A 639 -30.27 -23.13 -11.39
C SER A 639 -29.54 -21.88 -10.89
N PHE A 640 -28.25 -21.77 -11.18
CA PHE A 640 -27.45 -20.59 -10.88
C PHE A 640 -27.97 -19.35 -11.61
N THR A 641 -28.22 -19.42 -12.92
CA THR A 641 -28.72 -18.29 -13.71
C THR A 641 -30.10 -17.82 -13.23
N ASP A 642 -31.00 -18.75 -12.89
CA ASP A 642 -32.33 -18.42 -12.36
C ASP A 642 -32.25 -17.68 -11.02
N GLN A 643 -31.32 -18.08 -10.15
CA GLN A 643 -31.08 -17.40 -8.87
C GLN A 643 -30.50 -16.00 -9.09
N PHE A 644 -29.58 -15.87 -10.04
CA PHE A 644 -28.95 -14.59 -10.37
C PHE A 644 -29.94 -13.58 -10.95
N THR A 645 -30.83 -14.01 -11.84
CA THR A 645 -31.92 -13.18 -12.37
C THR A 645 -32.79 -12.63 -11.24
N LYS A 646 -33.22 -13.49 -10.31
CA LYS A 646 -34.03 -13.08 -9.15
C LYS A 646 -33.31 -12.07 -8.25
N LEU A 647 -31.99 -12.20 -8.10
CA LEU A 647 -31.19 -11.26 -7.31
C LEU A 647 -31.20 -9.86 -7.93
N PHE A 648 -31.02 -9.75 -9.26
CA PHE A 648 -31.13 -8.47 -9.94
C PHE A 648 -32.55 -7.89 -9.90
N ASP A 649 -33.59 -8.72 -10.07
CA ASP A 649 -34.98 -8.29 -9.95
C ASP A 649 -35.26 -7.67 -8.57
N GLN A 650 -34.76 -8.30 -7.50
CA GLN A 650 -34.89 -7.77 -6.13
C GLN A 650 -34.11 -6.48 -5.92
N LEU A 651 -32.90 -6.38 -6.48
CA LEU A 651 -32.06 -5.19 -6.39
C LEU A 651 -32.76 -3.99 -7.03
N ILE A 652 -33.34 -4.18 -8.21
CA ILE A 652 -34.10 -3.15 -8.94
C ILE A 652 -35.36 -2.76 -8.17
N GLN A 653 -36.12 -3.74 -7.68
CA GLN A 653 -37.36 -3.48 -6.95
C GLN A 653 -37.11 -2.65 -5.68
N LYS A 654 -36.00 -2.90 -4.97
CA LYS A 654 -35.66 -2.24 -3.71
C LYS A 654 -34.82 -0.96 -3.89
N GLY A 655 -34.26 -0.73 -5.07
CA GLY A 655 -33.30 0.36 -5.31
C GLY A 655 -31.94 0.14 -4.63
N GLY A 656 -31.57 -1.12 -4.34
CA GLY A 656 -30.35 -1.47 -3.63
C GLY A 656 -30.48 -2.67 -2.70
N SER A 657 -29.40 -2.96 -1.97
CA SER A 657 -29.33 -3.98 -0.92
C SER A 657 -28.41 -3.50 0.21
N ASP A 658 -28.66 -3.97 1.44
CA ASP A 658 -27.75 -3.74 2.57
C ASP A 658 -26.36 -4.37 2.33
N ASP A 659 -26.32 -5.44 1.53
CA ASP A 659 -25.09 -6.20 1.23
C ASP A 659 -24.22 -5.56 0.13
N PHE A 660 -24.84 -4.90 -0.86
CA PHE A 660 -24.15 -4.40 -2.05
C PHE A 660 -24.21 -2.87 -2.21
N GLY A 661 -25.07 -2.18 -1.47
CA GLY A 661 -25.28 -0.74 -1.57
C GLY A 661 -26.48 -0.34 -2.44
N ALA A 662 -26.64 0.97 -2.61
CA ALA A 662 -27.77 1.56 -3.33
C ALA A 662 -27.52 1.62 -4.85
N ILE A 663 -28.60 1.50 -5.62
CA ILE A 663 -28.61 1.72 -7.07
C ILE A 663 -29.71 2.71 -7.46
N THR A 664 -29.63 3.25 -8.68
CA THR A 664 -30.59 4.22 -9.21
C THR A 664 -31.37 3.62 -10.39
N PRO A 665 -32.26 2.64 -10.16
CA PRO A 665 -32.90 1.87 -11.24
C PRO A 665 -33.83 2.71 -12.13
N ASN A 666 -34.24 3.90 -11.68
CA ASN A 666 -35.09 4.79 -12.48
C ASN A 666 -34.30 5.58 -13.53
N THR A 667 -33.00 5.83 -13.30
CA THR A 667 -32.13 6.65 -14.17
C THR A 667 -31.08 5.80 -14.87
N THR A 668 -30.66 4.69 -14.26
CA THR A 668 -29.62 3.78 -14.78
C THR A 668 -30.22 2.64 -15.58
N SER A 669 -29.94 2.63 -16.88
CA SER A 669 -30.17 1.51 -17.79
C SER A 669 -28.89 0.68 -17.90
N PHE A 670 -28.96 -0.64 -17.74
CA PHE A 670 -27.78 -1.50 -17.78
C PHE A 670 -28.02 -2.89 -18.37
N SER A 671 -26.96 -3.50 -18.89
CA SER A 671 -26.90 -4.88 -19.38
C SER A 671 -25.73 -5.60 -18.74
N VAL A 672 -25.95 -6.83 -18.26
CA VAL A 672 -24.94 -7.73 -17.69
C VAL A 672 -24.95 -9.01 -18.50
N VAL A 673 -23.78 -9.49 -18.94
CA VAL A 673 -23.62 -10.80 -19.56
C VAL A 673 -22.49 -11.58 -18.90
N LEU A 674 -22.67 -12.90 -18.76
CA LEU A 674 -21.60 -13.85 -18.44
C LEU A 674 -21.37 -14.76 -19.64
N PHE A 675 -20.10 -15.03 -19.96
CA PHE A 675 -19.72 -15.79 -21.13
C PHE A 675 -18.62 -16.82 -20.86
N SER A 676 -18.60 -17.86 -21.69
CA SER A 676 -17.66 -18.98 -21.65
C SER A 676 -16.60 -18.87 -22.76
N GLY A 677 -15.35 -19.17 -22.41
CA GLY A 677 -14.23 -19.35 -23.33
C GLY A 677 -14.12 -20.77 -23.90
N SER A 678 -15.07 -21.66 -23.60
CA SER A 678 -15.07 -23.04 -24.08
C SER A 678 -15.25 -23.12 -25.59
N HIS A 679 -14.49 -23.99 -26.26
CA HIS A 679 -14.65 -24.27 -27.70
C HIS A 679 -16.07 -24.72 -28.07
N GLU A 680 -16.79 -25.42 -27.17
CA GLU A 680 -18.19 -25.82 -27.40
C GLU A 680 -19.16 -24.62 -27.47
N SER A 681 -18.73 -23.44 -27.02
CA SER A 681 -19.51 -22.21 -26.95
C SER A 681 -19.14 -21.19 -28.03
N GLU A 682 -18.41 -21.60 -29.09
CA GLU A 682 -17.91 -20.68 -30.12
C GLU A 682 -19.03 -19.93 -30.84
N GLU A 683 -20.16 -20.59 -31.14
CA GLU A 683 -21.32 -19.95 -31.80
C GLU A 683 -22.13 -19.06 -30.85
N ASN A 684 -22.25 -19.45 -29.57
CA ASN A 684 -22.94 -18.70 -28.54
C ASN A 684 -22.17 -18.75 -27.20
N PRO A 685 -21.28 -17.77 -26.94
CA PRO A 685 -20.48 -17.78 -25.74
C PRO A 685 -21.26 -17.36 -24.49
N VAL A 686 -22.42 -16.70 -24.65
CA VAL A 686 -23.22 -16.16 -23.53
C VAL A 686 -24.05 -17.26 -22.89
N PHE A 687 -23.88 -17.46 -21.58
CA PHE A 687 -24.69 -18.40 -20.79
C PHE A 687 -25.59 -17.72 -19.76
N PHE A 688 -25.42 -16.41 -19.55
CA PHE A 688 -26.30 -15.59 -18.73
C PHE A 688 -26.36 -14.17 -19.31
N GLU A 689 -27.56 -13.60 -19.36
CA GLU A 689 -27.77 -12.20 -19.69
C GLU A 689 -28.90 -11.60 -18.84
N TYR A 690 -28.75 -10.33 -18.47
CA TYR A 690 -29.74 -9.56 -17.73
C TYR A 690 -29.75 -8.13 -18.24
N HIS A 691 -30.94 -7.61 -18.56
CA HIS A 691 -31.12 -6.28 -19.13
C HIS A 691 -32.18 -5.51 -18.34
N HIS A 692 -31.84 -4.30 -17.91
CA HIS A 692 -32.75 -3.42 -17.20
C HIS A 692 -32.78 -2.04 -17.86
N THR A 693 -33.96 -1.63 -18.32
CA THR A 693 -34.17 -0.29 -18.89
C THR A 693 -34.79 0.62 -17.83
N ALA A 694 -34.10 1.72 -17.52
CA ALA A 694 -34.57 2.76 -16.62
C ALA A 694 -35.87 3.40 -17.11
N SER A 695 -36.75 3.77 -16.18
CA SER A 695 -38.03 4.43 -16.48
C SER A 695 -37.86 5.82 -17.08
N GLU A 696 -36.74 6.48 -16.81
CA GLU A 696 -36.36 7.79 -17.36
C GLU A 696 -35.54 7.70 -18.66
N ALA A 697 -35.27 6.49 -19.17
CA ALA A 697 -34.65 6.31 -20.47
C ALA A 697 -35.55 6.89 -21.59
N PRO A 698 -34.99 7.27 -22.76
CA PRO A 698 -35.77 7.83 -23.85
C PRO A 698 -36.96 6.95 -24.26
N LYS A 699 -38.08 7.59 -24.62
CA LYS A 699 -39.29 6.87 -25.05
C LYS A 699 -38.95 5.98 -26.26
N ASP A 700 -39.40 4.72 -26.22
CA ASP A 700 -39.11 3.65 -27.19
C ASP A 700 -37.66 3.09 -27.17
N SER A 701 -36.88 3.34 -26.12
CA SER A 701 -35.61 2.64 -25.90
C SER A 701 -35.80 1.42 -25.01
N SER A 702 -35.59 0.21 -25.53
CA SER A 702 -35.46 -1.02 -24.75
C SER A 702 -34.03 -1.54 -24.86
N LEU A 703 -33.50 -2.10 -23.77
CA LEU A 703 -32.20 -2.76 -23.77
C LEU A 703 -32.32 -4.25 -24.11
N ASP A 704 -31.38 -4.69 -24.93
CA ASP A 704 -31.10 -6.08 -25.26
C ASP A 704 -29.58 -6.29 -25.41
N SER A 705 -29.17 -7.52 -25.71
CA SER A 705 -27.77 -7.89 -25.85
C SER A 705 -27.05 -7.26 -27.04
N ASP A 706 -27.81 -6.71 -28.02
CA ASP A 706 -27.32 -6.04 -29.22
C ASP A 706 -27.40 -4.51 -29.13
N THR A 707 -27.76 -3.96 -27.97
CA THR A 707 -27.77 -2.52 -27.76
C THR A 707 -26.35 -1.96 -27.68
N ILE A 708 -26.08 -0.90 -28.46
CA ILE A 708 -24.73 -0.32 -28.61
C ILE A 708 -24.47 0.76 -27.55
N PHE A 709 -23.35 0.61 -26.83
CA PHE A 709 -22.85 1.57 -25.84
C PHE A 709 -21.44 2.05 -26.20
N PRO A 710 -21.09 3.31 -25.89
CA PRO A 710 -19.70 3.77 -25.86
C PRO A 710 -18.93 3.08 -24.73
N LEU A 711 -17.72 2.62 -25.04
CA LEU A 711 -16.92 1.86 -24.08
C LEU A 711 -16.01 2.74 -23.23
N GLY A 712 -15.66 3.94 -23.67
CA GLY A 712 -14.69 4.79 -22.97
C GLY A 712 -13.34 4.09 -22.86
N THR A 713 -12.68 4.15 -21.70
CA THR A 713 -11.34 3.55 -21.49
C THR A 713 -11.27 2.03 -21.68
N LEU A 714 -12.39 1.31 -21.77
CA LEU A 714 -12.38 -0.10 -22.18
C LEU A 714 -11.89 -0.27 -23.63
N SER A 715 -11.96 0.76 -24.48
CA SER A 715 -11.41 0.75 -25.85
C SER A 715 -9.90 0.40 -25.88
N GLN A 716 -9.17 0.76 -24.82
CA GLN A 716 -7.74 0.44 -24.65
C GLN A 716 -7.46 -1.06 -24.77
N LEU A 717 -8.41 -1.92 -24.35
CA LEU A 717 -8.29 -3.37 -24.46
C LEU A 717 -8.14 -3.82 -25.91
N PHE A 718 -8.96 -3.26 -26.80
CA PHE A 718 -8.92 -3.55 -28.23
C PHE A 718 -7.62 -3.06 -28.88
N THR A 719 -7.10 -1.92 -28.44
CA THR A 719 -5.80 -1.41 -28.92
C THR A 719 -4.66 -2.39 -28.62
N VAL A 720 -4.61 -2.95 -27.41
CA VAL A 720 -3.59 -3.97 -27.08
C VAL A 720 -3.87 -5.29 -27.79
N TYR A 721 -5.13 -5.70 -27.89
CA TYR A 721 -5.47 -6.95 -28.55
C TYR A 721 -5.11 -6.90 -30.04
N ALA A 722 -5.35 -5.78 -30.73
CA ALA A 722 -4.98 -5.58 -32.12
C ALA A 722 -3.46 -5.61 -32.30
N TRP A 723 -2.73 -4.98 -31.38
CA TRP A 723 -1.27 -5.08 -31.38
C TRP A 723 -0.81 -6.54 -31.30
N LEU A 724 -1.38 -7.32 -30.38
CA LEU A 724 -1.04 -8.73 -30.21
C LEU A 724 -1.35 -9.58 -31.45
N VAL A 725 -2.48 -9.32 -32.12
CA VAL A 725 -2.86 -10.01 -33.36
C VAL A 725 -1.88 -9.68 -34.49
N GLU A 726 -1.47 -8.42 -34.60
CA GLU A 726 -0.72 -7.94 -35.76
C GLU A 726 0.80 -8.02 -35.62
N ALA A 727 1.31 -7.62 -34.46
CA ALA A 727 2.73 -7.52 -34.17
C ALA A 727 3.21 -8.58 -33.17
N GLY A 728 2.29 -9.30 -32.52
CA GLY A 728 2.63 -10.25 -31.47
C GLY A 728 3.21 -9.58 -30.22
N ASP A 729 3.79 -10.39 -29.35
CA ASP A 729 4.32 -9.97 -28.04
C ASP A 729 5.85 -9.80 -28.00
N GLY A 730 6.54 -9.99 -29.14
CA GLY A 730 7.99 -9.83 -29.23
C GLY A 730 8.48 -8.37 -29.12
N HIS A 731 7.58 -7.40 -29.33
CA HIS A 731 7.93 -5.98 -29.40
C HIS A 731 7.75 -5.20 -28.09
N TRP A 732 7.39 -5.85 -26.97
CA TRP A 732 7.18 -5.16 -25.69
C TRP A 732 8.35 -4.31 -25.21
N GLY A 733 9.58 -4.75 -25.42
CA GLY A 733 10.78 -3.98 -25.06
C GLY A 733 11.24 -2.97 -26.13
N THR A 734 10.49 -2.82 -27.23
CA THR A 734 10.89 -1.94 -28.34
C THR A 734 10.56 -0.49 -28.01
N PRO A 735 11.51 0.46 -28.13
CA PRO A 735 11.23 1.88 -27.96
C PRO A 735 10.21 2.41 -28.98
N ILE A 736 9.32 3.30 -28.53
CA ILE A 736 8.30 3.95 -29.37
C ILE A 736 8.92 4.72 -30.55
N THR A 737 10.13 5.24 -30.36
CA THR A 737 10.91 5.96 -31.38
C THR A 737 11.36 5.10 -32.56
N GLN A 738 11.21 3.78 -32.50
CA GLN A 738 11.39 2.92 -33.68
C GLN A 738 10.19 2.99 -34.63
N PHE A 739 9.00 3.27 -34.11
CA PHE A 739 7.76 3.38 -34.88
C PHE A 739 7.44 4.84 -35.22
N ILE A 740 7.81 5.77 -34.32
CA ILE A 740 7.54 7.20 -34.41
C ILE A 740 8.86 7.97 -34.17
N PRO A 741 9.80 7.98 -35.15
CA PRO A 741 11.13 8.56 -34.98
C PRO A 741 11.11 10.08 -34.73
N GLU A 742 10.07 10.78 -35.18
CA GLU A 742 9.88 12.23 -35.00
C GLU A 742 9.78 12.66 -33.53
N LEU A 743 9.44 11.76 -32.60
CA LEU A 743 9.44 12.04 -31.16
C LEU A 743 10.84 12.42 -30.63
N ARG A 744 11.92 11.98 -31.28
CA ARG A 744 13.30 12.33 -30.89
C ARG A 744 13.62 13.81 -31.05
N ASN A 745 12.85 14.53 -31.87
CA ASN A 745 13.10 15.94 -32.17
C ASN A 745 12.59 16.88 -31.07
N ALA A 746 11.80 16.37 -30.12
CA ALA A 746 11.33 17.14 -28.97
C ALA A 746 12.34 17.07 -27.82
N SER A 747 13.09 18.15 -27.58
CA SER A 747 14.03 18.23 -26.46
C SER A 747 13.86 19.51 -25.64
N THR A 748 13.53 19.35 -24.37
CA THR A 748 13.58 20.39 -23.31
C THR A 748 14.32 19.79 -22.10
N GLU A 749 14.73 20.60 -21.12
CA GLU A 749 15.50 20.10 -19.96
C GLU A 749 14.76 19.03 -19.13
N LEU A 750 13.42 19.03 -19.19
CA LEU A 750 12.54 18.06 -18.51
C LEU A 750 11.65 17.28 -19.50
N ALA A 751 12.05 17.16 -20.76
CA ALA A 751 11.27 16.42 -21.76
C ALA A 751 11.24 14.92 -21.48
N VAL A 752 10.20 14.26 -22.00
CA VAL A 752 10.13 12.79 -22.06
C VAL A 752 11.38 12.25 -22.76
N LYS A 753 12.01 11.25 -22.15
CA LYS A 753 13.07 10.48 -22.81
C LYS A 753 12.46 9.43 -23.73
N TRP A 754 12.10 9.84 -24.94
CA TRP A 754 11.33 9.01 -25.87
C TRP A 754 11.99 7.68 -26.24
N ASP A 755 13.32 7.58 -26.25
CA ASP A 755 14.03 6.29 -26.48
C ASP A 755 13.93 5.30 -25.29
N GLU A 756 13.51 5.75 -24.10
CA GLU A 756 13.25 4.89 -22.93
C GLU A 756 11.77 4.43 -22.85
N ILE A 757 10.85 5.07 -23.58
CA ILE A 757 9.43 4.69 -23.61
C ILE A 757 9.24 3.49 -24.53
N THR A 758 8.84 2.34 -23.98
CA THR A 758 8.62 1.11 -24.76
C THR A 758 7.15 0.88 -25.10
N ILE A 759 6.87 0.07 -26.14
CA ILE A 759 5.51 -0.39 -26.46
C ILE A 759 4.85 -1.05 -25.24
N GLY A 760 5.60 -1.88 -24.51
CA GLY A 760 5.11 -2.57 -23.33
C GLY A 760 4.78 -1.61 -22.18
N ALA A 761 5.52 -0.51 -22.04
CA ALA A 761 5.23 0.53 -21.05
C ALA A 761 4.00 1.36 -21.43
N LEU A 762 3.77 1.63 -22.72
CA LEU A 762 2.54 2.27 -23.21
C LEU A 762 1.32 1.39 -22.95
N ALA A 763 1.36 0.14 -23.43
CA ALA A 763 0.27 -0.82 -23.28
C ALA A 763 -0.04 -1.15 -21.81
N GLY A 764 0.94 -1.01 -20.92
CA GLY A 764 0.85 -1.34 -19.51
C GLY A 764 0.55 -0.18 -18.56
N GLN A 765 0.28 1.02 -19.07
CA GLN A 765 0.14 2.23 -18.24
C GLN A 765 1.38 2.54 -17.37
N MET A 766 2.57 2.11 -17.81
CA MET A 766 3.85 2.27 -17.11
C MET A 766 4.74 3.33 -17.77
N SER A 767 4.24 4.04 -18.79
CA SER A 767 5.03 5.02 -19.55
C SER A 767 5.37 6.29 -18.76
N GLY A 768 4.62 6.59 -17.70
CA GLY A 768 4.75 7.83 -16.93
C GLY A 768 4.30 9.09 -17.69
N LEU A 769 3.65 8.94 -18.84
CA LEU A 769 3.13 10.04 -19.66
C LEU A 769 1.89 10.67 -19.02
N ALA A 770 1.62 11.93 -19.38
CA ALA A 770 0.41 12.62 -18.94
C ALA A 770 -0.86 11.91 -19.43
N ARG A 771 -1.99 12.14 -18.74
CA ARG A 771 -3.23 11.42 -19.00
C ARG A 771 -3.72 11.60 -20.43
N ASP A 772 -3.90 12.84 -20.84
CA ASP A 772 -4.46 13.22 -22.13
C ASP A 772 -3.47 14.11 -22.88
N SER A 773 -3.50 14.04 -24.21
CA SER A 773 -2.64 14.83 -25.08
C SER A 773 -3.15 16.25 -25.31
N PHE A 774 -4.46 16.44 -25.14
CA PHE A 774 -5.22 17.63 -25.57
C PHE A 774 -5.09 17.95 -27.07
N ALA A 775 -4.56 17.01 -27.87
CA ALA A 775 -4.34 17.18 -29.30
C ALA A 775 -5.48 16.60 -30.15
N CYS A 776 -6.27 15.67 -29.59
CA CYS A 776 -7.22 14.84 -30.32
C CYS A 776 -8.67 15.08 -29.90
N ARG A 777 -9.60 14.62 -30.74
CA ARG A 777 -11.05 14.64 -30.51
C ARG A 777 -11.62 13.25 -30.68
N LEU A 778 -12.67 12.92 -29.92
CA LEU A 778 -13.28 11.58 -29.92
C LEU A 778 -13.92 11.21 -31.26
N ASP A 779 -14.53 12.18 -31.96
CA ASP A 779 -15.19 12.06 -33.26
C ASP A 779 -14.31 12.40 -34.47
N GLY A 780 -13.09 12.88 -34.25
CA GLY A 780 -12.38 13.70 -35.24
C GLY A 780 -10.96 13.25 -35.55
N SER A 781 -10.30 14.01 -36.43
CA SER A 781 -8.92 13.74 -36.85
C SER A 781 -7.94 13.87 -35.68
N CYS A 782 -7.28 12.78 -35.34
CA CYS A 782 -6.13 12.75 -34.45
C CYS A 782 -4.90 12.45 -35.33
N THR A 783 -4.31 13.48 -35.93
CA THR A 783 -3.14 13.26 -36.80
C THR A 783 -1.89 13.05 -35.97
N ARG A 784 -1.01 12.17 -36.44
CA ARG A 784 0.28 11.89 -35.78
C ARG A 784 1.11 13.17 -35.61
N ASN A 785 1.13 14.04 -36.62
CA ASN A 785 1.91 15.28 -36.59
C ASN A 785 1.39 16.25 -35.52
N ASP A 786 0.07 16.49 -35.48
CA ASP A 786 -0.53 17.41 -34.49
C ASP A 786 -0.34 16.89 -33.06
N PHE A 787 -0.42 15.56 -32.87
CA PHE A 787 -0.16 14.92 -31.59
C PHE A 787 1.29 15.12 -31.16
N VAL A 788 2.25 14.81 -32.02
CA VAL A 788 3.69 14.97 -31.71
C VAL A 788 4.02 16.42 -31.42
N GLU A 789 3.53 17.37 -32.20
CA GLU A 789 3.78 18.80 -31.99
C GLU A 789 3.31 19.28 -30.61
N LYS A 790 2.09 18.88 -30.19
CA LYS A 790 1.47 19.35 -28.93
C LYS A 790 1.87 18.56 -27.69
N PHE A 791 2.23 17.28 -27.84
CA PHE A 791 2.47 16.38 -26.72
C PHE A 791 3.94 16.07 -26.48
N ALA A 792 4.77 16.00 -27.54
CA ALA A 792 6.12 15.43 -27.42
C ALA A 792 7.07 16.23 -26.52
N THR A 793 6.77 17.51 -26.29
CA THR A 793 7.56 18.44 -25.46
C THR A 793 7.10 18.51 -24.00
N GLN A 794 5.98 17.87 -23.65
CA GLN A 794 5.48 17.84 -22.29
C GLN A 794 6.43 17.07 -21.37
N SER A 795 6.49 17.46 -20.10
CA SER A 795 7.26 16.72 -19.10
C SER A 795 6.50 15.47 -18.66
N PRO A 796 7.18 14.32 -18.47
CA PRO A 796 6.53 13.13 -17.94
C PRO A 796 6.13 13.34 -16.47
N LEU A 797 5.08 12.65 -16.02
CA LEU A 797 4.69 12.55 -14.61
C LEU A 797 5.68 11.67 -13.83
N PHE A 798 6.15 10.59 -14.46
CA PHE A 798 7.14 9.66 -13.91
C PHE A 798 8.10 9.20 -15.02
N LEU A 799 9.29 8.74 -14.65
CA LEU A 799 10.10 8.00 -15.60
C LEU A 799 9.39 6.69 -15.98
N PRO A 800 9.53 6.19 -17.23
CA PRO A 800 8.96 4.91 -17.61
C PRO A 800 9.35 3.79 -16.65
N ASP A 801 8.43 2.85 -16.47
CA ASP A 801 8.54 1.66 -15.60
C ASP A 801 8.74 1.99 -14.10
N THR A 802 8.39 3.21 -13.67
CA THR A 802 8.47 3.61 -12.24
C THR A 802 7.22 3.24 -11.45
N THR A 803 6.04 3.60 -11.94
CA THR A 803 4.75 3.35 -11.28
C THR A 803 3.61 3.41 -12.30
N PRO A 804 2.53 2.63 -12.12
CA PRO A 804 1.37 2.74 -13.00
C PRO A 804 0.73 4.13 -12.94
N ALA A 805 0.39 4.69 -14.09
CA ALA A 805 -0.38 5.92 -14.24
C ALA A 805 -1.21 5.88 -15.54
N VAL A 806 -2.53 6.07 -15.42
CA VAL A 806 -3.45 5.99 -16.58
C VAL A 806 -3.18 7.13 -17.56
N SER A 807 -2.88 6.77 -18.81
CA SER A 807 -2.62 7.65 -19.93
C SER A 807 -3.39 7.21 -21.18
N ASN A 808 -4.39 7.98 -21.58
CA ASN A 808 -5.06 7.85 -22.88
C ASN A 808 -4.11 8.23 -24.02
N ALA A 809 -3.26 9.23 -23.79
CA ALA A 809 -2.20 9.64 -24.72
C ALA A 809 -1.25 8.48 -25.07
N ALA A 810 -0.90 7.63 -24.10
CA ALA A 810 -0.07 6.45 -24.33
C ALA A 810 -0.71 5.44 -25.30
N PHE A 811 -2.03 5.27 -25.23
CA PHE A 811 -2.78 4.37 -26.11
C PHE A 811 -2.98 4.96 -27.50
N GLN A 812 -3.07 6.29 -27.62
CA GLN A 812 -3.03 6.94 -28.92
C GLN A 812 -1.66 6.77 -29.60
N LEU A 813 -0.57 6.88 -28.85
CA LEU A 813 0.77 6.55 -29.36
C LEU A 813 0.88 5.09 -29.79
N LEU A 814 0.27 4.17 -29.04
CA LEU A 814 0.21 2.74 -29.39
C LEU A 814 -0.57 2.51 -30.69
N ALA A 815 -1.69 3.22 -30.88
CA ALA A 815 -2.45 3.20 -32.13
C ALA A 815 -1.60 3.69 -33.31
N PHE A 816 -0.90 4.83 -33.18
CA PHE A 816 0.00 5.34 -34.22
C PHE A 816 1.18 4.41 -34.50
N ALA A 817 1.71 3.75 -33.48
CA ALA A 817 2.77 2.77 -33.65
C ALA A 817 2.28 1.53 -34.41
N LEU A 818 1.03 1.09 -34.16
CA LEU A 818 0.42 -0.03 -34.88
C LEU A 818 0.17 0.33 -36.34
N GLU A 819 -0.32 1.55 -36.62
CA GLU A 819 -0.42 2.08 -37.97
C GLU A 819 0.95 2.08 -38.66
N ALA A 820 2.00 2.57 -37.99
CA ALA A 820 3.36 2.57 -38.54
C ALA A 820 3.90 1.16 -38.82
N TYR A 821 3.62 0.19 -37.95
CA TYR A 821 4.03 -1.20 -38.12
C TYR A 821 3.35 -1.84 -39.34
N LYS A 822 2.05 -1.60 -39.53
CA LYS A 822 1.29 -2.07 -40.69
C LYS A 822 1.60 -1.30 -41.96
N ALA A 823 2.06 -0.05 -41.83
CA ALA A 823 2.11 0.91 -42.93
C ALA A 823 3.03 0.54 -44.09
N GLY A 824 4.01 -0.36 -43.97
CA GLY A 824 4.87 -0.79 -45.08
C GLY A 824 5.00 0.22 -46.25
N ASN A 825 4.31 -0.04 -47.38
CA ASN A 825 4.09 0.89 -48.50
C ASN A 825 2.63 1.42 -48.63
N ARG A 826 1.73 1.18 -47.67
CA ARG A 826 0.33 1.67 -47.63
C ARG A 826 -0.09 2.03 -46.20
N THR A 827 -0.55 3.25 -45.97
CA THR A 827 -1.12 3.68 -44.69
C THR A 827 -2.55 3.15 -44.50
N SER A 828 -2.74 2.20 -43.59
CA SER A 828 -4.07 1.81 -43.07
C SER A 828 -4.36 2.56 -41.77
N PRO A 829 -5.51 3.25 -41.65
CA PRO A 829 -5.88 3.93 -40.42
C PRO A 829 -6.23 2.93 -39.31
N PHE A 830 -6.10 3.37 -38.05
CA PHE A 830 -6.28 2.52 -36.88
C PHE A 830 -7.64 1.81 -36.78
N ASP A 831 -8.73 2.47 -37.17
CA ASP A 831 -10.07 1.88 -37.20
C ASP A 831 -10.16 0.70 -38.16
N GLN A 832 -9.61 0.82 -39.37
CA GLN A 832 -9.54 -0.26 -40.34
C GLN A 832 -8.67 -1.43 -39.85
N ILE A 833 -7.60 -1.14 -39.10
CA ILE A 833 -6.76 -2.20 -38.51
C ILE A 833 -7.59 -2.99 -37.50
N LEU A 834 -8.37 -2.33 -36.64
CA LEU A 834 -9.23 -3.01 -35.68
C LEU A 834 -10.34 -3.83 -36.33
N ASP A 835 -10.97 -3.29 -37.38
CA ASP A 835 -12.00 -3.99 -38.16
C ASP A 835 -11.43 -5.31 -38.71
N THR A 836 -10.29 -5.24 -39.40
CA THR A 836 -9.68 -6.41 -40.06
C THR A 836 -8.97 -7.38 -39.11
N ALA A 837 -8.41 -6.89 -38.01
CA ALA A 837 -7.68 -7.72 -37.04
C ALA A 837 -8.61 -8.41 -36.04
N ILE A 838 -9.70 -7.76 -35.64
CA ILE A 838 -10.56 -8.24 -34.53
C ILE A 838 -12.04 -8.33 -34.93
N PHE A 839 -12.64 -7.23 -35.39
CA PHE A 839 -14.11 -7.18 -35.45
C PHE A 839 -14.69 -8.08 -36.55
N GLU A 840 -14.14 -8.06 -37.76
CA GLU A 840 -14.56 -8.95 -38.85
C GLU A 840 -14.26 -10.43 -38.53
N PRO A 841 -13.04 -10.83 -38.08
CA PRO A 841 -12.75 -12.23 -37.75
C PRO A 841 -13.59 -12.84 -36.62
N LEU A 842 -14.10 -11.99 -35.72
CA LEU A 842 -14.94 -12.40 -34.58
C LEU A 842 -16.44 -12.14 -34.80
N ASN A 843 -16.82 -11.69 -36.00
CA ASN A 843 -18.20 -11.35 -36.35
C ASN A 843 -18.83 -10.35 -35.35
N MET A 844 -18.07 -9.32 -34.95
CA MET A 844 -18.50 -8.26 -34.05
C MET A 844 -19.13 -7.10 -34.85
N THR A 845 -20.28 -7.37 -35.47
CA THR A 845 -20.89 -6.47 -36.48
C THR A 845 -21.45 -5.17 -35.88
N ASN A 846 -21.75 -5.16 -34.58
CA ASN A 846 -22.27 -4.00 -33.87
C ASN A 846 -21.17 -3.20 -33.14
N THR A 847 -19.92 -3.65 -33.25
CA THR A 847 -18.74 -2.97 -32.70
C THR A 847 -18.11 -2.03 -33.73
N GLY A 848 -17.53 -0.92 -33.29
CA GLY A 848 -16.86 0.02 -34.19
C GLY A 848 -16.34 1.25 -33.43
N PHE A 849 -16.26 2.38 -34.14
CA PHE A 849 -15.84 3.66 -33.57
C PHE A 849 -16.98 4.68 -33.54
N LEU A 850 -16.94 5.61 -32.57
CA LEU A 850 -17.89 6.73 -32.46
C LEU A 850 -18.03 7.55 -33.75
N ALA A 851 -16.98 7.65 -34.56
CA ALA A 851 -16.99 8.36 -35.85
C ALA A 851 -17.85 7.67 -36.95
N GLN A 852 -18.23 6.41 -36.77
CA GLN A 852 -18.97 5.62 -37.77
C GLN A 852 -20.51 5.80 -37.69
N ASN A 853 -21.02 6.72 -36.86
CA ASN A 853 -22.44 7.09 -36.74
C ASN A 853 -23.41 5.90 -36.53
N LYS A 854 -23.01 4.88 -35.76
CA LYS A 854 -23.96 3.83 -35.32
C LYS A 854 -24.93 4.39 -34.27
N LYS A 855 -26.15 3.84 -34.20
CA LYS A 855 -27.18 4.27 -33.24
C LYS A 855 -26.80 3.84 -31.82
N VAL A 856 -26.24 4.76 -31.05
CA VAL A 856 -25.88 4.56 -29.63
C VAL A 856 -27.12 4.70 -28.74
N PHE A 857 -27.21 3.90 -27.68
CA PHE A 857 -28.27 4.02 -26.69
C PHE A 857 -28.32 5.42 -26.06
N ALA A 858 -29.50 6.00 -25.93
CA ALA A 858 -29.78 7.35 -25.39
C ALA A 858 -29.17 8.58 -26.10
N ASP A 859 -28.14 8.40 -26.93
CA ASP A 859 -27.56 9.42 -27.83
C ASP A 859 -27.22 10.77 -27.16
N GLY A 860 -26.56 10.73 -25.99
CA GLY A 860 -26.23 11.90 -25.16
C GLY A 860 -24.75 12.30 -25.13
N LEU A 861 -23.89 11.63 -25.90
CA LEU A 861 -22.45 11.85 -25.84
C LEU A 861 -22.01 13.05 -26.68
N ASN A 862 -21.28 13.99 -26.08
CA ASN A 862 -20.57 15.03 -26.84
C ASN A 862 -19.34 14.44 -27.53
N THR A 863 -19.55 13.84 -28.70
CA THR A 863 -18.50 13.18 -29.49
C THR A 863 -17.44 14.17 -30.00
N SER A 864 -17.73 15.48 -30.00
CA SER A 864 -16.78 16.55 -30.34
C SER A 864 -15.80 16.92 -29.23
N ALA A 865 -15.88 16.30 -28.06
CA ALA A 865 -14.98 16.57 -26.94
C ALA A 865 -13.52 16.14 -27.23
N ILE A 866 -12.59 16.79 -26.52
CA ILE A 866 -11.17 16.42 -26.54
C ILE A 866 -11.01 15.01 -25.96
N GLY A 867 -10.28 14.16 -26.67
CA GLY A 867 -9.99 12.79 -26.25
C GLY A 867 -9.32 11.97 -27.35
N GLU A 868 -8.60 10.93 -26.94
CA GLU A 868 -7.83 10.04 -27.81
C GLU A 868 -8.69 8.91 -28.37
N PRO A 869 -8.92 8.85 -29.71
CA PRO A 869 -9.71 7.78 -30.31
C PRO A 869 -9.19 6.37 -30.01
N GLY A 870 -7.87 6.19 -30.02
CA GLY A 870 -7.21 4.92 -29.71
C GLY A 870 -7.34 4.46 -28.25
N ALA A 871 -7.92 5.29 -27.38
CA ALA A 871 -8.13 4.99 -25.97
C ALA A 871 -9.59 5.02 -25.54
N LEU A 872 -10.46 5.77 -26.24
CA LEU A 872 -11.79 6.15 -25.73
C LEU A 872 -12.96 5.93 -26.69
N SER A 873 -12.73 5.76 -27.99
CA SER A 873 -13.80 5.91 -28.99
C SER A 873 -14.46 4.63 -29.49
N ALA A 874 -14.13 3.45 -28.93
CA ALA A 874 -14.81 2.22 -29.32
C ALA A 874 -16.26 2.21 -28.79
N ILE A 875 -17.15 1.65 -29.59
CA ILE A 875 -18.54 1.33 -29.24
C ILE A 875 -18.76 -0.16 -29.45
N SER A 876 -19.56 -0.80 -28.61
CA SER A 876 -19.85 -2.23 -28.72
C SER A 876 -21.18 -2.58 -28.05
N THR A 877 -21.59 -3.83 -28.23
CA THR A 877 -22.72 -4.46 -27.53
C THR A 877 -22.20 -5.46 -26.50
N ALA A 878 -23.08 -5.94 -25.63
CA ALA A 878 -22.74 -6.99 -24.67
C ALA A 878 -22.44 -8.31 -25.39
N SER A 879 -23.20 -8.63 -26.45
CA SER A 879 -23.01 -9.82 -27.29
C SER A 879 -21.64 -9.83 -27.98
N ASP A 880 -21.22 -8.71 -28.56
CA ASP A 880 -19.92 -8.59 -29.24
C ASP A 880 -18.76 -8.64 -28.23
N LEU A 881 -18.90 -8.02 -27.05
CA LEU A 881 -17.89 -8.13 -25.98
C LEU A 881 -17.74 -9.57 -25.50
N ALA A 882 -18.82 -10.34 -25.43
CA ALA A 882 -18.75 -11.77 -25.09
C ALA A 882 -17.98 -12.57 -26.16
N ARG A 883 -18.15 -12.28 -27.46
CA ARG A 883 -17.35 -12.89 -28.54
C ARG A 883 -15.88 -12.52 -28.44
N ALA A 884 -15.57 -11.25 -28.15
CA ALA A 884 -14.20 -10.79 -27.93
C ALA A 884 -13.56 -11.52 -26.73
N GLY A 885 -14.26 -11.60 -25.60
CA GLY A 885 -13.77 -12.28 -24.41
C GLY A 885 -13.58 -13.78 -24.59
N HIS A 886 -14.54 -14.45 -25.25
CA HIS A 886 -14.39 -15.85 -25.66
C HIS A 886 -13.11 -16.04 -26.49
N SER A 887 -12.89 -15.21 -27.51
CA SER A 887 -11.72 -15.25 -28.38
C SER A 887 -10.40 -15.06 -27.62
N MET A 888 -10.37 -14.17 -26.62
CA MET A 888 -9.21 -13.96 -25.75
C MET A 888 -8.90 -15.20 -24.89
N LEU A 889 -9.94 -15.81 -24.29
CA LEU A 889 -9.80 -17.00 -23.44
C LEU A 889 -9.39 -18.25 -24.26
N SER A 890 -10.01 -18.46 -25.41
CA SER A 890 -9.71 -19.58 -26.32
C SER A 890 -8.45 -19.37 -27.16
N SER A 891 -7.82 -18.19 -27.07
CA SER A 891 -6.65 -17.81 -27.90
C SER A 891 -6.91 -17.96 -29.39
N ARG A 892 -8.11 -17.55 -29.84
CA ARG A 892 -8.54 -17.72 -31.23
C ARG A 892 -7.72 -16.91 -32.23
N LEU A 893 -7.36 -15.67 -31.88
CA LEU A 893 -6.65 -14.76 -32.80
C LEU A 893 -5.14 -14.66 -32.54
N ILE A 894 -4.67 -15.08 -31.37
CA ILE A 894 -3.26 -14.96 -30.97
C ILE A 894 -2.74 -16.29 -30.47
N PRO A 895 -1.43 -16.59 -30.59
CA PRO A 895 -0.87 -17.83 -30.08
C PRO A 895 -1.17 -18.03 -28.59
N LYS A 896 -1.52 -19.26 -28.17
CA LYS A 896 -1.79 -19.60 -26.75
C LYS A 896 -0.67 -19.11 -25.81
N ALA A 897 0.58 -19.21 -26.24
CA ALA A 897 1.74 -18.71 -25.49
C ALA A 897 1.72 -17.18 -25.29
N ALA A 898 1.28 -16.42 -26.29
CA ALA A 898 1.13 -14.96 -26.19
C ALA A 898 0.00 -14.60 -25.24
N THR A 899 -1.15 -15.30 -25.32
CA THR A 899 -2.27 -15.14 -24.36
C THR A 899 -1.81 -15.37 -22.92
N ARG A 900 -1.04 -16.44 -22.67
CA ARG A 900 -0.50 -16.74 -21.32
C ARG A 900 0.43 -15.65 -20.79
N ARG A 901 1.23 -15.01 -21.64
CA ARG A 901 2.10 -13.88 -21.26
C ARG A 901 1.32 -12.58 -21.09
N TRP A 902 0.25 -12.41 -21.84
CA TRP A 902 -0.61 -11.23 -21.81
C TRP A 902 -1.47 -11.17 -20.54
N LEU A 903 -2.04 -12.31 -20.14
CA LEU A 903 -2.82 -12.48 -18.91
C LEU A 903 -1.88 -12.77 -17.73
N GLN A 904 -1.00 -11.81 -17.44
CA GLN A 904 -0.15 -11.73 -16.25
C GLN A 904 -0.10 -10.29 -15.74
N PRO A 905 0.02 -10.07 -14.42
CA PRO A 905 0.35 -8.77 -13.87
C PRO A 905 1.75 -8.34 -14.29
N ILE A 906 1.94 -7.03 -14.46
CA ILE A 906 3.22 -6.41 -14.79
C ILE A 906 3.72 -5.47 -13.69
N ALA A 907 2.81 -4.98 -12.82
CA ALA A 907 3.11 -4.16 -11.66
C ALA A 907 1.99 -4.27 -10.63
N ASP A 908 2.35 -4.26 -9.34
CA ASP A 908 1.39 -4.15 -8.26
C ASP A 908 1.04 -2.67 -7.99
N THR A 909 -0.12 -2.43 -7.37
CA THR A 909 -0.49 -1.09 -6.90
C THR A 909 -0.22 -0.94 -5.39
N SER A 910 -0.44 0.25 -4.84
CA SER A 910 -0.41 0.45 -3.39
C SER A 910 -1.53 -0.27 -2.61
N ASN A 911 -2.43 -0.97 -3.32
CA ASN A 911 -3.44 -1.85 -2.75
C ASN A 911 -3.13 -3.30 -3.15
N LEU A 912 -2.88 -4.17 -2.17
CA LEU A 912 -2.55 -5.59 -2.40
C LEU A 912 -3.66 -6.38 -3.11
N ARG A 913 -4.88 -5.84 -3.18
CA ARG A 913 -5.99 -6.44 -3.95
C ARG A 913 -5.95 -6.08 -5.43
N ASN A 914 -5.09 -5.15 -5.85
CA ASN A 914 -5.09 -4.59 -7.19
C ASN A 914 -3.70 -4.62 -7.84
N GLY A 915 -3.63 -5.16 -9.05
CA GLY A 915 -2.48 -5.13 -9.95
C GLY A 915 -2.79 -4.44 -11.27
N VAL A 916 -1.76 -4.26 -12.09
CA VAL A 916 -1.86 -3.68 -13.44
C VAL A 916 -1.23 -4.65 -14.44
N GLY A 917 -1.92 -4.86 -15.56
CA GLY A 917 -1.50 -5.63 -16.73
C GLY A 917 -1.45 -4.75 -17.99
N ARG A 918 -1.55 -5.37 -19.17
CA ARG A 918 -1.56 -4.64 -20.47
C ARG A 918 -2.89 -4.80 -21.20
N PRO A 919 -3.95 -4.00 -21.01
CA PRO A 919 -4.07 -2.84 -20.14
C PRO A 919 -4.85 -3.14 -18.86
N TRP A 920 -4.86 -4.40 -18.43
CA TRP A 920 -5.73 -4.92 -17.38
C TRP A 920 -5.60 -4.15 -16.06
N GLU A 921 -6.74 -3.86 -15.45
CA GLU A 921 -6.89 -3.66 -14.01
C GLU A 921 -7.06 -5.08 -13.42
N ILE A 922 -6.19 -5.53 -12.53
CA ILE A 922 -6.22 -6.93 -12.06
C ILE A 922 -6.72 -6.93 -10.62
N TYR A 923 -7.80 -7.66 -10.36
CA TYR A 923 -8.30 -7.86 -9.00
C TYR A 923 -7.83 -9.21 -8.46
N HIS A 924 -7.17 -9.17 -7.31
CA HIS A 924 -6.73 -10.34 -6.56
C HIS A 924 -7.80 -10.70 -5.53
N ALA A 925 -8.69 -11.62 -5.91
CA ALA A 925 -9.69 -12.16 -4.99
C ALA A 925 -9.03 -13.12 -4.00
N GLY A 926 -9.12 -12.77 -2.72
CA GLY A 926 -8.55 -13.47 -1.57
C GLY A 926 -8.75 -12.62 -0.30
N GLN A 927 -8.88 -13.23 0.88
CA GLN A 927 -9.22 -12.51 2.12
C GLN A 927 -7.97 -12.10 2.90
N TYR A 928 -6.93 -12.94 2.86
CA TYR A 928 -5.71 -12.82 3.66
C TYR A 928 -4.51 -13.41 2.91
N ALA A 929 -3.29 -13.13 3.41
CA ALA A 929 -2.05 -13.67 2.84
C ALA A 929 -1.96 -15.21 2.86
N ASN A 930 -2.85 -15.89 3.59
CA ASN A 930 -2.93 -17.35 3.66
C ASN A 930 -4.00 -17.96 2.71
N SER A 931 -4.72 -17.15 1.92
CA SER A 931 -5.80 -17.63 1.03
C SER A 931 -5.35 -17.78 -0.42
N SER A 932 -5.98 -18.69 -1.17
CA SER A 932 -5.79 -18.78 -2.62
C SER A 932 -6.11 -17.45 -3.28
N ILE A 933 -5.17 -16.92 -4.06
CA ILE A 933 -5.41 -15.71 -4.87
C ILE A 933 -6.01 -16.16 -6.21
N LEU A 934 -7.20 -15.65 -6.50
CA LEU A 934 -7.83 -15.75 -7.82
C LEU A 934 -7.70 -14.39 -8.52
N ASP A 935 -7.09 -14.39 -9.71
CA ASP A 935 -6.93 -13.18 -10.50
C ASP A 935 -8.11 -13.00 -11.46
N VAL A 936 -8.78 -11.86 -11.35
CA VAL A 936 -9.78 -11.40 -12.32
C VAL A 936 -9.21 -10.23 -13.09
N TYR A 937 -9.04 -10.41 -14.40
CA TYR A 937 -8.48 -9.42 -15.31
C TYR A 937 -9.60 -8.52 -15.82
N THR A 938 -9.68 -7.32 -15.29
CA THR A 938 -10.76 -6.38 -15.56
C THR A 938 -10.30 -5.18 -16.38
N LYS A 939 -11.24 -4.51 -17.01
CA LYS A 939 -11.02 -3.19 -17.58
C LYS A 939 -12.30 -2.38 -17.46
N THR A 940 -12.20 -1.26 -16.76
CA THR A 940 -13.30 -0.30 -16.66
C THR A 940 -13.24 0.76 -17.75
N GLY A 941 -14.42 1.26 -18.10
CA GLY A 941 -14.66 2.26 -19.11
C GLY A 941 -15.60 3.33 -18.61
N LEU A 942 -15.24 4.60 -18.82
CA LEU A 942 -16.08 5.73 -18.46
C LEU A 942 -16.02 6.80 -19.55
N ILE A 943 -17.19 7.24 -20.03
CA ILE A 943 -17.28 8.32 -21.01
C ILE A 943 -18.66 8.99 -20.98
N GLY A 944 -18.71 10.27 -20.61
CA GLY A 944 -19.98 10.99 -20.45
C GLY A 944 -20.91 10.29 -19.47
N HIS A 945 -22.12 9.98 -19.93
CA HIS A 945 -23.17 9.27 -19.17
C HIS A 945 -23.04 7.74 -19.18
N TYR A 946 -21.99 7.21 -19.81
CA TYR A 946 -21.81 5.79 -20.05
C TYR A 946 -20.70 5.21 -19.19
N ALA A 947 -20.93 4.01 -18.69
CA ALA A 947 -19.94 3.21 -18.00
C ALA A 947 -19.90 1.79 -18.59
N SER A 948 -18.72 1.19 -18.62
CA SER A 948 -18.52 -0.20 -19.01
C SER A 948 -17.57 -0.91 -18.05
N TYR A 949 -17.78 -2.20 -17.87
CA TYR A 949 -16.95 -3.06 -17.05
C TYR A 949 -16.82 -4.41 -17.74
N PHE A 950 -15.62 -4.75 -18.16
CA PHE A 950 -15.32 -6.05 -18.75
C PHE A 950 -14.37 -6.84 -17.85
N GLY A 951 -14.52 -8.15 -17.77
CA GLY A 951 -13.63 -8.98 -16.97
C GLY A 951 -13.46 -10.41 -17.49
N LEU A 952 -12.27 -10.96 -17.27
CA LEU A 952 -11.91 -12.35 -17.53
C LEU A 952 -11.46 -13.03 -16.24
N ALA A 953 -11.92 -14.24 -16.01
CA ALA A 953 -11.45 -15.16 -14.97
C ALA A 953 -10.83 -16.40 -15.65
N PRO A 954 -9.55 -16.33 -16.05
CA PRO A 954 -8.90 -17.37 -16.85
C PRO A 954 -8.90 -18.74 -16.19
N ASP A 955 -8.88 -18.82 -14.85
CA ASP A 955 -8.90 -20.10 -14.13
C ASP A 955 -10.20 -20.89 -14.33
N PHE A 956 -11.30 -20.20 -14.68
CA PHE A 956 -12.61 -20.82 -14.92
C PHE A 956 -13.04 -20.80 -16.38
N ASN A 957 -12.17 -20.34 -17.28
CA ASN A 957 -12.51 -20.15 -18.69
C ASN A 957 -13.78 -19.31 -18.90
N ALA A 958 -13.97 -18.28 -18.08
CA ALA A 958 -15.20 -17.49 -18.08
C ALA A 958 -14.90 -15.99 -17.99
N GLY A 959 -15.88 -15.17 -18.34
CA GLY A 959 -15.79 -13.73 -18.21
C GLY A 959 -17.16 -13.06 -18.15
N PHE A 960 -17.14 -11.74 -18.06
CA PHE A 960 -18.34 -10.93 -17.99
C PHE A 960 -18.18 -9.59 -18.71
N ALA A 961 -19.31 -9.00 -19.08
CA ALA A 961 -19.39 -7.62 -19.53
C ALA A 961 -20.61 -6.92 -18.94
N ILE A 962 -20.42 -5.68 -18.49
CA ILE A 962 -21.45 -4.79 -17.98
C ILE A 962 -21.39 -3.52 -18.80
N LEU A 963 -22.53 -3.11 -19.36
CA LEU A 963 -22.69 -1.86 -20.10
C LEU A 963 -23.83 -1.07 -19.49
N ALA A 964 -23.62 0.21 -19.21
CA ALA A 964 -24.63 1.03 -18.56
C ALA A 964 -24.63 2.48 -19.04
N HIS A 965 -25.80 3.10 -18.91
CA HIS A 965 -26.04 4.51 -19.16
C HIS A 965 -26.91 5.07 -18.03
N ASP A 966 -26.59 6.27 -17.55
CA ASP A 966 -27.42 6.97 -16.56
C ASP A 966 -27.86 8.35 -17.06
N SER A 967 -29.17 8.62 -17.01
CA SER A 967 -29.77 9.87 -17.51
C SER A 967 -29.38 11.11 -16.70
N GLU A 968 -28.95 10.97 -15.45
CA GLU A 968 -28.62 12.09 -14.55
C GLU A 968 -27.13 12.19 -14.24
N ALA A 969 -26.43 11.06 -14.17
CA ALA A 969 -25.02 11.01 -13.78
C ALA A 969 -24.12 11.48 -14.93
N ALA A 970 -23.65 12.73 -14.83
CA ALA A 970 -22.76 13.35 -15.82
C ALA A 970 -21.39 12.63 -16.02
N ARG A 971 -21.06 11.67 -15.17
CA ARG A 971 -19.85 10.84 -15.26
C ARG A 971 -20.19 9.35 -15.37
N GLY A 972 -21.40 9.00 -15.79
CA GLY A 972 -21.88 7.63 -15.86
C GLY A 972 -22.19 7.03 -14.48
N PRO A 973 -22.87 5.87 -14.45
CA PRO A 973 -23.23 5.19 -13.21
C PRO A 973 -22.02 4.53 -12.53
N ASP A 974 -22.06 4.41 -11.20
CA ASP A 974 -21.11 3.58 -10.46
C ASP A 974 -21.44 2.09 -10.67
N LEU A 975 -20.49 1.34 -11.26
CA LEU A 975 -20.66 -0.07 -11.55
C LEU A 975 -20.22 -1.02 -10.42
N ASN A 976 -19.75 -0.50 -9.28
CA ASN A 976 -19.25 -1.33 -8.18
C ASN A 976 -20.30 -2.33 -7.66
N VAL A 977 -21.55 -1.89 -7.43
CA VAL A 977 -22.64 -2.76 -6.96
C VAL A 977 -22.88 -3.94 -7.91
N TYR A 978 -22.88 -3.66 -9.22
CA TYR A 978 -23.11 -4.67 -10.26
C TYR A 978 -21.92 -5.63 -10.37
N ALA A 979 -20.70 -5.12 -10.26
CA ALA A 979 -19.48 -5.93 -10.24
C ALA A 979 -19.39 -6.81 -8.99
N ASP A 980 -19.82 -6.33 -7.83
CA ASP A 980 -19.89 -7.11 -6.59
C ASP A 980 -20.88 -8.26 -6.72
N ILE A 981 -22.04 -8.03 -7.34
CA ILE A 981 -22.99 -9.11 -7.64
C ILE A 981 -22.36 -10.11 -8.61
N VAL A 982 -21.75 -9.65 -9.72
CA VAL A 982 -21.04 -10.53 -10.67
C VAL A 982 -19.91 -11.32 -9.99
N SER A 983 -19.27 -10.79 -8.94
CA SER A 983 -18.26 -11.53 -8.18
C SER A 983 -18.81 -12.79 -7.49
N LEU A 984 -20.11 -12.81 -7.14
CA LEU A 984 -20.78 -14.02 -6.64
C LEU A 984 -20.84 -15.13 -7.71
N ALA A 985 -20.96 -14.76 -8.98
CA ALA A 985 -20.91 -15.72 -10.09
C ALA A 985 -19.56 -16.44 -10.10
N ILE A 986 -18.47 -15.69 -9.95
CA ILE A 986 -17.10 -16.23 -9.94
C ILE A 986 -16.92 -17.25 -8.80
N VAL A 987 -17.48 -16.99 -7.62
CA VAL A 987 -17.46 -17.93 -6.49
C VAL A 987 -18.27 -19.19 -6.77
N GLN A 988 -19.41 -19.04 -7.44
CA GLN A 988 -20.21 -20.19 -7.85
C GLN A 988 -19.48 -21.04 -8.90
N LEU A 989 -18.79 -20.40 -9.86
CA LEU A 989 -17.96 -21.08 -10.86
C LEU A 989 -16.84 -21.90 -10.20
N GLN A 990 -16.22 -21.38 -9.13
CA GLN A 990 -15.22 -22.13 -8.37
C GLN A 990 -15.78 -23.41 -7.74
N LYS A 991 -17.01 -23.35 -7.20
CA LYS A 991 -17.68 -24.54 -6.62
C LYS A 991 -18.00 -25.57 -7.70
N LEU A 992 -18.48 -25.12 -8.87
CA LEU A 992 -18.75 -26.00 -10.01
C LEU A 992 -17.47 -26.68 -10.50
N ALA A 993 -16.39 -25.92 -10.70
CA ALA A 993 -15.09 -26.46 -11.10
C ALA A 993 -14.56 -27.50 -10.11
N ALA A 994 -14.71 -27.28 -8.80
CA ALA A 994 -14.32 -28.25 -7.77
C ALA A 994 -15.16 -29.53 -7.81
N ALA A 995 -16.47 -29.42 -8.04
CA ALA A 995 -17.37 -30.57 -8.16
C ALA A 995 -17.04 -31.41 -9.41
N GLU A 996 -16.75 -30.76 -10.53
CA GLU A 996 -16.31 -31.42 -11.76
C GLU A 996 -14.95 -32.11 -11.57
N ALA A 997 -13.97 -31.44 -10.96
CA ALA A 997 -12.67 -32.04 -10.67
C ALA A 997 -12.81 -33.30 -9.81
N LYS A 998 -13.69 -33.26 -8.80
CA LYS A 998 -14.04 -34.43 -8.00
C LYS A 998 -14.64 -35.54 -8.87
N ALA A 999 -15.61 -35.23 -9.73
CA ALA A 999 -16.25 -36.23 -10.57
C ALA A 999 -15.29 -36.90 -11.58
N ARG A 1000 -14.32 -36.13 -12.09
CA ARG A 1000 -13.37 -36.59 -13.12
C ARG A 1000 -12.16 -37.35 -12.55
N TYR A 1001 -11.51 -36.87 -11.49
CA TYR A 1001 -10.18 -37.38 -11.07
C TYR A 1001 -10.15 -38.11 -9.73
N VAL A 1002 -11.05 -37.82 -8.79
CA VAL A 1002 -11.06 -38.45 -7.45
C VAL A 1002 -11.41 -39.92 -7.55
N GLY A 1003 -10.66 -40.80 -6.89
CA GLY A 1003 -10.89 -42.25 -6.91
C GLY A 1003 -9.66 -43.04 -6.46
N SER A 1004 -9.80 -44.37 -6.44
CA SER A 1004 -8.70 -45.32 -6.24
C SER A 1004 -8.28 -45.92 -7.57
N PHE A 1005 -6.99 -46.19 -7.70
CA PHE A 1005 -6.35 -46.75 -8.89
C PHE A 1005 -5.43 -47.86 -8.41
N ASP A 1006 -5.68 -49.10 -8.83
CA ASP A 1006 -4.99 -50.28 -8.30
C ASP A 1006 -4.55 -51.20 -9.44
N GLY A 1007 -3.35 -51.76 -9.33
CA GLY A 1007 -2.82 -52.69 -10.32
C GLY A 1007 -1.61 -53.48 -9.81
N PRO A 1008 -1.05 -54.40 -10.61
CA PRO A 1008 0.10 -55.21 -10.21
C PRO A 1008 1.34 -54.39 -9.83
N ALA A 1009 1.44 -53.15 -10.33
CA ALA A 1009 2.54 -52.24 -10.11
C ALA A 1009 2.39 -51.38 -8.82
N GLY A 1010 1.24 -51.40 -8.14
CA GLY A 1010 0.99 -50.59 -6.93
C GLY A 1010 -0.44 -50.10 -6.78
N SER A 1011 -0.63 -49.05 -5.99
CA SER A 1011 -1.93 -48.42 -5.75
C SER A 1011 -1.82 -46.91 -5.52
N ALA A 1012 -2.85 -46.16 -5.92
CA ALA A 1012 -2.94 -44.72 -5.70
C ALA A 1012 -4.38 -44.32 -5.35
N SER A 1013 -4.54 -43.36 -4.45
CA SER A 1013 -5.86 -42.81 -4.10
C SER A 1013 -5.79 -41.30 -4.01
N PHE A 1014 -6.74 -40.64 -4.67
CA PHE A 1014 -6.85 -39.18 -4.73
C PHE A 1014 -8.19 -38.71 -4.18
N ASN A 1015 -8.21 -37.61 -3.44
CA ASN A 1015 -9.43 -37.02 -2.88
C ASN A 1015 -9.40 -35.48 -2.95
N VAL A 1016 -10.54 -34.84 -2.75
CA VAL A 1016 -10.64 -33.38 -2.52
C VAL A 1016 -10.79 -33.08 -1.03
N SER A 1017 -10.52 -31.85 -0.62
CA SER A 1017 -10.63 -31.42 0.77
C SER A 1017 -11.16 -29.99 0.90
N SER A 1018 -11.70 -29.67 2.07
CA SER A 1018 -12.16 -28.33 2.45
C SER A 1018 -11.02 -27.42 2.97
N ASP A 1019 -9.84 -27.96 3.22
CA ASP A 1019 -8.66 -27.22 3.73
C ASP A 1019 -7.78 -26.61 2.63
N GLY A 1020 -8.19 -26.67 1.36
CA GLY A 1020 -7.52 -26.00 0.24
C GLY A 1020 -7.81 -26.65 -1.13
N PRO A 1021 -7.49 -25.99 -2.27
CA PRO A 1021 -7.62 -26.56 -3.61
C PRO A 1021 -6.54 -27.61 -3.94
N GLY A 1022 -6.77 -28.37 -5.00
CA GLY A 1022 -5.91 -29.49 -5.46
C GLY A 1022 -6.43 -30.87 -5.04
N LEU A 1023 -5.90 -31.94 -5.66
CA LEU A 1023 -6.21 -33.31 -5.29
C LEU A 1023 -5.23 -33.80 -4.22
N ILE A 1024 -5.72 -34.11 -3.02
CA ILE A 1024 -4.91 -34.72 -1.96
C ILE A 1024 -4.57 -36.15 -2.35
N VAL A 1025 -3.29 -36.49 -2.27
CA VAL A 1025 -2.80 -37.87 -2.40
C VAL A 1025 -2.93 -38.56 -1.05
N THR A 1026 -3.95 -39.40 -0.88
CA THR A 1026 -4.25 -40.08 0.39
C THR A 1026 -3.45 -41.37 0.56
N SER A 1027 -3.16 -42.07 -0.54
CA SER A 1027 -2.31 -43.26 -0.59
C SER A 1027 -1.54 -43.28 -1.91
N LEU A 1028 -0.27 -43.65 -1.88
CA LEU A 1028 0.55 -43.85 -3.08
C LEU A 1028 1.58 -44.95 -2.83
N LYS A 1029 1.49 -46.04 -3.59
CA LYS A 1029 2.37 -47.21 -3.48
C LYS A 1029 2.91 -47.64 -4.84
N ARG A 1030 4.16 -48.10 -4.82
CA ARG A 1030 4.81 -48.82 -5.94
C ARG A 1030 5.18 -50.22 -5.47
N GLY A 1031 4.45 -51.23 -5.94
CA GLY A 1031 4.42 -52.56 -5.33
C GLY A 1031 3.96 -52.46 -3.87
N GLU A 1032 4.80 -52.92 -2.95
CA GLU A 1032 4.56 -52.83 -1.49
C GLU A 1032 5.15 -51.55 -0.85
N VAL A 1033 5.90 -50.74 -1.61
CA VAL A 1033 6.60 -49.55 -1.09
C VAL A 1033 5.64 -48.37 -0.99
N ASP A 1034 5.55 -47.75 0.19
CA ASP A 1034 4.78 -46.53 0.43
C ASP A 1034 5.57 -45.29 0.01
N LEU A 1035 5.28 -44.80 -1.20
CA LEU A 1035 5.96 -43.63 -1.76
C LEU A 1035 5.60 -42.35 -1.01
N ARG A 1036 4.41 -42.25 -0.42
CA ARG A 1036 4.04 -41.07 0.37
C ARG A 1036 4.94 -40.94 1.60
N ASN A 1037 5.22 -42.07 2.27
CA ASN A 1037 6.15 -42.10 3.40
C ASN A 1037 7.60 -41.84 2.99
N GLU A 1038 8.07 -42.41 1.88
CA GLU A 1038 9.42 -42.15 1.36
C GLU A 1038 9.62 -40.68 0.98
N ILE A 1039 8.67 -40.07 0.25
CA ILE A 1039 8.78 -38.67 -0.17
C ILE A 1039 8.73 -37.73 1.04
N ALA A 1040 7.88 -38.00 2.04
CA ALA A 1040 7.88 -37.24 3.29
C ALA A 1040 9.26 -37.28 3.98
N ALA A 1041 9.88 -38.48 4.05
CA ALA A 1041 11.22 -38.64 4.59
C ALA A 1041 12.29 -37.89 3.77
N PHE A 1042 12.22 -37.94 2.42
CA PHE A 1042 13.11 -37.18 1.54
C PHE A 1042 12.96 -35.67 1.72
N ALA A 1043 11.74 -35.19 1.91
CA ALA A 1043 11.45 -33.78 2.17
C ALA A 1043 11.85 -33.35 3.59
N GLY A 1044 12.20 -34.28 4.48
CA GLY A 1044 12.48 -33.99 5.89
C GLY A 1044 11.21 -33.65 6.70
N ILE A 1045 10.04 -34.02 6.20
CA ILE A 1045 8.73 -33.67 6.79
C ILE A 1045 8.15 -34.92 7.47
N LYS A 1046 7.61 -34.76 8.68
CA LYS A 1046 6.89 -35.86 9.33
C LYS A 1046 5.64 -36.20 8.52
N LEU A 1047 5.35 -37.50 8.33
CA LEU A 1047 4.21 -37.95 7.51
C LEU A 1047 2.84 -37.36 7.94
N GLU A 1048 2.68 -37.07 9.23
CA GLU A 1048 1.49 -36.43 9.81
C GLU A 1048 1.33 -34.96 9.42
N ASN A 1049 2.44 -34.26 9.13
CA ASN A 1049 2.48 -32.87 8.71
C ASN A 1049 2.68 -32.71 7.19
N PHE A 1050 2.88 -33.82 6.47
CA PHE A 1050 3.15 -33.83 5.04
C PHE A 1050 1.88 -33.67 4.22
N ASP A 1051 1.72 -32.49 3.62
CA ASP A 1051 0.67 -32.22 2.64
C ASP A 1051 1.17 -32.48 1.23
N PHE A 1052 0.53 -33.43 0.55
CA PHE A 1052 0.87 -33.84 -0.80
C PHE A 1052 -0.36 -33.66 -1.67
N ARG A 1053 -0.31 -32.64 -2.54
CA ARG A 1053 -1.38 -32.31 -3.47
C ARG A 1053 -0.92 -32.36 -4.91
N LEU A 1054 -1.84 -32.77 -5.78
CA LEU A 1054 -1.71 -32.64 -7.22
C LEU A 1054 -2.50 -31.44 -7.69
N TYR A 1055 -1.82 -30.55 -8.41
CA TYR A 1055 -2.43 -29.41 -9.07
C TYR A 1055 -2.46 -29.66 -10.58
N PRO A 1056 -3.57 -29.33 -11.24
CA PRO A 1056 -3.65 -29.52 -12.68
C PRO A 1056 -2.67 -28.58 -13.39
N SER A 1057 -2.01 -29.07 -14.44
CA SER A 1057 -1.11 -28.28 -15.28
C SER A 1057 -1.73 -28.05 -16.66
N ASN A 1058 -1.23 -27.06 -17.39
CA ASN A 1058 -1.66 -26.77 -18.76
C ASN A 1058 -1.00 -27.70 -19.81
N VAL A 1059 -0.39 -28.81 -19.39
CA VAL A 1059 0.19 -29.83 -20.27
C VAL A 1059 -0.80 -30.98 -20.38
N MET A 1060 -1.51 -31.07 -21.50
CA MET A 1060 -2.58 -32.04 -21.69
C MET A 1060 -2.91 -32.28 -23.16
N THR A 1061 -3.54 -33.42 -23.44
CA THR A 1061 -4.20 -33.79 -24.71
C THR A 1061 -5.68 -34.10 -24.43
N GLU A 1062 -6.46 -34.49 -25.44
CA GLU A 1062 -7.87 -34.90 -25.24
C GLU A 1062 -8.01 -36.08 -24.27
N THR A 1063 -6.99 -36.94 -24.22
CA THR A 1063 -7.03 -38.21 -23.48
C THR A 1063 -6.05 -38.29 -22.33
N GLN A 1064 -5.14 -37.31 -22.18
CA GLN A 1064 -4.10 -37.35 -21.15
C GLN A 1064 -3.93 -36.00 -20.47
N HIS A 1065 -4.14 -35.94 -19.17
CA HIS A 1065 -4.07 -34.70 -18.39
C HIS A 1065 -2.94 -34.76 -17.38
N GLN A 1066 -1.95 -33.87 -17.49
CA GLN A 1066 -0.84 -33.82 -16.54
C GLN A 1066 -1.18 -32.95 -15.33
N PHE A 1067 -0.88 -33.48 -14.16
CA PHE A 1067 -0.88 -32.81 -12.87
C PHE A 1067 0.54 -32.74 -12.32
N VAL A 1068 0.81 -31.70 -11.54
CA VAL A 1068 2.08 -31.46 -10.87
C VAL A 1068 1.88 -31.60 -9.36
N ALA A 1069 2.75 -32.41 -8.75
CA ALA A 1069 2.82 -32.56 -7.30
C ALA A 1069 3.44 -31.32 -6.65
N VAL A 1070 2.81 -30.86 -5.58
CA VAL A 1070 3.35 -29.85 -4.67
C VAL A 1070 3.32 -30.44 -3.27
N PHE A 1071 4.45 -30.28 -2.58
CA PHE A 1071 4.68 -30.79 -1.25
C PHE A 1071 4.79 -29.63 -0.28
N GLN A 1072 4.08 -29.70 0.84
CA GLN A 1072 4.15 -28.67 1.87
C GLN A 1072 4.26 -29.30 3.26
N ASP A 1073 4.96 -28.62 4.15
CA ASP A 1073 4.97 -28.94 5.58
C ASP A 1073 3.90 -28.11 6.29
N LYS A 1074 2.79 -28.75 6.69
CA LYS A 1074 1.72 -28.11 7.48
C LYS A 1074 2.19 -27.62 8.84
N SER A 1075 3.35 -28.07 9.30
CA SER A 1075 3.99 -27.61 10.55
C SER A 1075 5.06 -26.55 10.35
N ALA A 1076 5.33 -26.13 9.11
CA ALA A 1076 6.26 -25.05 8.83
C ALA A 1076 5.84 -23.77 9.61
N PRO A 1077 6.80 -23.08 10.26
CA PRO A 1077 6.50 -21.86 10.98
C PRO A 1077 5.98 -20.80 10.01
N VAL A 1078 4.96 -20.08 10.46
CA VAL A 1078 4.35 -18.98 9.73
C VAL A 1078 5.06 -17.70 10.16
N ASP A 1079 5.77 -17.04 9.23
CA ASP A 1079 6.44 -15.77 9.51
C ASP A 1079 5.39 -14.67 9.72
N MET A 1080 5.29 -14.10 10.93
CA MET A 1080 4.51 -12.90 11.25
C MET A 1080 3.01 -12.89 10.90
N GLY A 1081 2.40 -14.01 10.56
CA GLY A 1081 0.98 -14.04 10.13
C GLY A 1081 0.78 -14.79 8.84
N THR A 1082 1.83 -14.81 8.03
CA THR A 1082 1.79 -15.10 6.61
C THR A 1082 2.62 -16.34 6.34
N PRO A 1083 2.00 -17.47 5.97
CA PRO A 1083 2.80 -18.65 5.64
C PRO A 1083 3.75 -18.26 4.50
N THR A 1084 5.02 -18.62 4.59
CA THR A 1084 6.02 -18.26 3.58
C THR A 1084 5.61 -18.86 2.24
N CYS A 1085 5.04 -18.03 1.35
CA CYS A 1085 4.57 -18.40 0.00
C CYS A 1085 5.75 -18.73 -0.93
N ILE A 1086 6.46 -19.83 -0.70
CA ILE A 1086 7.55 -20.32 -1.57
C ILE A 1086 7.21 -21.63 -2.28
N THR A 1087 5.94 -22.03 -2.28
CA THR A 1087 5.46 -23.30 -2.87
C THR A 1087 5.84 -23.44 -4.35
N TRP A 1088 6.03 -22.32 -5.06
CA TRP A 1088 6.54 -22.29 -6.43
C TRP A 1088 8.02 -22.64 -6.56
N GLN A 1089 8.83 -22.42 -5.52
CA GLN A 1089 10.23 -22.83 -5.46
C GLN A 1089 10.37 -24.34 -5.18
N ASP A 1090 9.37 -24.93 -4.52
CA ASP A 1090 9.41 -26.34 -4.09
C ASP A 1090 9.05 -27.32 -5.22
N VAL A 1091 8.47 -26.85 -6.32
CA VAL A 1091 8.09 -27.70 -7.47
C VAL A 1091 9.32 -28.37 -8.07
N GLY A 1092 9.43 -29.69 -7.90
CA GLY A 1092 10.56 -30.49 -8.41
C GLY A 1092 11.87 -30.32 -7.63
N SER A 1093 11.83 -29.71 -6.43
CA SER A 1093 13.03 -29.41 -5.61
C SER A 1093 13.71 -30.66 -5.00
N LEU A 1094 12.97 -31.75 -4.79
CA LEU A 1094 13.45 -32.98 -4.12
C LEU A 1094 14.33 -33.88 -5.00
N GLY A 1095 14.69 -33.43 -6.20
CA GLY A 1095 15.57 -34.15 -7.12
C GLY A 1095 14.87 -35.22 -7.97
N PRO A 1096 15.60 -35.86 -8.89
CA PRO A 1096 15.02 -36.71 -9.93
C PRO A 1096 14.48 -38.06 -9.42
N SER A 1097 14.76 -38.42 -8.17
CA SER A 1097 14.26 -39.65 -7.54
C SER A 1097 12.83 -39.54 -7.00
N VAL A 1098 12.29 -38.32 -6.93
CA VAL A 1098 10.90 -38.07 -6.52
C VAL A 1098 10.13 -37.63 -7.77
N ASP A 1099 9.17 -38.44 -8.21
CA ASP A 1099 8.32 -38.01 -9.31
C ASP A 1099 7.32 -36.96 -8.85
N VAL A 1100 7.20 -35.92 -9.64
CA VAL A 1100 6.28 -34.80 -9.43
C VAL A 1100 5.24 -34.69 -10.54
N ARG A 1101 5.26 -35.59 -11.52
CA ARG A 1101 4.33 -35.57 -12.66
C ARG A 1101 3.39 -36.77 -12.58
N PHE A 1102 2.10 -36.47 -12.66
CA PHE A 1102 1.04 -37.48 -12.67
C PHE A 1102 0.21 -37.26 -13.93
N VAL A 1103 0.07 -38.28 -14.76
CA VAL A 1103 -0.71 -38.19 -16.00
C VAL A 1103 -1.95 -39.05 -15.86
N PHE A 1104 -3.12 -38.43 -15.88
CA PHE A 1104 -4.40 -39.14 -15.88
C PHE A 1104 -4.83 -39.43 -17.32
N ASP A 1105 -5.11 -40.69 -17.62
CA ASP A 1105 -5.76 -41.07 -18.87
C ASP A 1105 -7.27 -40.88 -18.71
N ILE A 1106 -7.90 -40.18 -19.65
CA ILE A 1106 -9.31 -39.81 -19.62
C ILE A 1106 -10.09 -40.71 -20.59
N ALA A 1107 -11.12 -41.40 -20.09
CA ALA A 1107 -12.04 -42.16 -20.92
C ALA A 1107 -13.03 -41.25 -21.66
N ASN A 1108 -13.71 -41.79 -22.68
CA ASN A 1108 -14.78 -41.11 -23.41
C ASN A 1108 -15.94 -40.61 -22.51
N THR A 1109 -16.03 -41.12 -21.28
CA THR A 1109 -17.00 -40.65 -20.26
C THR A 1109 -16.56 -39.37 -19.54
N GLY A 1110 -15.38 -38.82 -19.86
CA GLY A 1110 -14.77 -37.68 -19.18
C GLY A 1110 -14.13 -38.00 -17.83
N LYS A 1111 -14.18 -39.26 -17.38
CA LYS A 1111 -13.59 -39.72 -16.12
C LYS A 1111 -12.19 -40.28 -16.34
N ALA A 1112 -11.30 -40.04 -15.37
CA ALA A 1112 -9.97 -40.63 -15.36
C ALA A 1112 -10.05 -42.15 -15.21
N SER A 1113 -9.61 -42.87 -16.25
CA SER A 1113 -9.62 -44.34 -16.34
C SER A 1113 -8.31 -44.98 -15.89
N ALA A 1114 -7.21 -44.23 -15.88
CA ALA A 1114 -5.94 -44.65 -15.32
C ALA A 1114 -5.12 -43.44 -14.85
N VAL A 1115 -4.08 -43.70 -14.05
CA VAL A 1115 -3.06 -42.72 -13.68
C VAL A 1115 -1.68 -43.32 -13.89
N THR A 1116 -0.77 -42.52 -14.46
CA THR A 1116 0.61 -42.88 -14.73
C THR A 1116 1.56 -41.94 -14.01
N PHE A 1117 2.59 -42.49 -13.37
CA PHE A 1117 3.67 -41.76 -12.69
C PHE A 1117 4.98 -42.56 -12.71
N ASP A 1118 5.99 -42.08 -12.01
CA ASP A 1118 7.39 -42.55 -12.00
C ASP A 1118 8.03 -42.54 -13.39
N GLY A 1119 7.85 -41.41 -14.11
CA GLY A 1119 8.34 -41.25 -15.48
C GLY A 1119 7.72 -42.22 -16.50
N GLY A 1120 6.56 -42.80 -16.19
CA GLY A 1120 5.83 -43.73 -17.07
C GLY A 1120 5.96 -45.20 -16.69
N SER A 1121 6.74 -45.54 -15.66
CA SER A 1121 6.98 -46.94 -15.27
C SER A 1121 5.82 -47.55 -14.46
N VAL A 1122 5.01 -46.72 -13.79
CA VAL A 1122 3.87 -47.15 -12.99
C VAL A 1122 2.59 -46.59 -13.60
N ALA A 1123 1.78 -47.49 -14.18
CA ALA A 1123 0.45 -47.19 -14.72
C ALA A 1123 -0.60 -48.00 -13.95
N LEU A 1124 -1.55 -47.31 -13.34
CA LEU A 1124 -2.58 -47.90 -12.49
C LEU A 1124 -3.97 -47.62 -13.08
N PRO A 1125 -4.74 -48.65 -13.46
CA PRO A 1125 -6.11 -48.46 -13.90
C PRO A 1125 -6.99 -48.04 -12.72
N ARG A 1126 -8.06 -47.30 -13.01
CA ARG A 1126 -9.06 -46.93 -12.03
C ARG A 1126 -9.76 -48.18 -11.50
N SER A 1127 -9.85 -48.29 -10.19
CA SER A 1127 -10.57 -49.37 -9.50
C SER A 1127 -12.08 -49.20 -9.70
N GLY A 1128 -12.75 -50.31 -9.99
CA GLY A 1128 -14.18 -50.36 -10.35
C GLY A 1128 -15.15 -49.99 -9.24
#